data_AF-A0A9K3Q8P5-F1
#
_entry.id   AF-A0A9K3Q8P5-F1
#
_cell.length_a   1.000
_cell.length_b   1.000
_cell.length_c   1.000
_cell.angle_alpha   90.00
_cell.angle_beta   90.00
_cell.angle_gamma   90.00
#
_symmetry.space_group_name_H-M   'P 1'
#
loop_
_entity.id
_entity.type
_entity.pdbx_description
1 polymer ?
#
loop_
_entity_poly.entity_id
_entity_poly.type
_entity_poly.pdbx_seq_one_letter_code
_entity_poly.pdbx_strand_id
1 'polypeptide(L)'
;MSRHVFSYWSAMLYGAIMLSTSIAVVDNCFSDFNKIYEAERAVTNTNAQRTYIICPNKLYEVGFLDFNYNLRQRQRGGPPLPLRPNIKLQCGNDGARKNLCWITDGHLQVDGTAIRGLDDDRLDNVELVGFVFIGSVQHSTWIMKPGSVTFRDCEWREHTRSRGPILLDYHDAYANNELVVLFENCLFRDNRYFGLGAQTALVVANSDQNRMIFRKTVFDNNDMLWNNTSGESRTHVIESLGPTQIEDSCFINNKVSSAAVAIYGNQLVSNLIHSMNTGGISCQFASVFETLQQYKSLKPKCVGGDSSLMDCAHLSGGPPPVDVNPVKHIVPFTTNALEYDEAFEVGSSVLEGGCNRVAGLTVDGPDAQNTDDKICLEFGGCHVSHSAAGEYLVYKFTHADNFAIDGIVLVDVMARIASPTVEKLFRLELMYNGQVEYSDTFASPGLGYKEYRTITWNDVPLRSEEYTHSLRIWFVNGNINFCSIGVNYVKEIWPTIPSSTLDPAPFPTLHPTPLVFTPTRKPSTGPTVGLTPDPDGLVIAVPPITWSALDYYQAFETTPDTSLGGCNWRNDGVDAQPTTDTICRERDGSNCNIGWWEAEEYLTYRFTIPSNSAGDYDVRVRAASNRAGRHIKMELMRSNGSAVSSYETYDVPSSGFQSFEDLFWTSVNIQPGDYILKIYSKTGSTNVCSVAVLTSGVDNNGGGPPPFNIGSQVTVPGFYSALYYTEGSIDNTPERIGNCPYRKDTSIDANVVSDSVCKQATTEFAQHCTVSFTEPNETLIYAIENYTEKASLKVTLRVASFRSRDLRIELFTANGLSTLASKTISTIGKQDWNVYDTITLWDSINVGSAGSLQMKVTFLNGQVNLCAFGIE
;
A
#
# COMPACT_ATOMS: atom_id res chain seq x y z
N MET A 1 -2.98 -78.99 -68.55
CA MET A 1 -4.31 -78.46 -68.92
C MET A 1 -4.49 -77.11 -68.25
N SER A 2 -4.58 -76.02 -69.05
CA SER A 2 -5.35 -74.77 -68.86
C SER A 2 -5.31 -74.03 -67.50
N ARG A 3 -5.14 -72.71 -67.35
CA ARG A 3 -5.02 -71.53 -68.23
C ARG A 3 -4.62 -70.32 -67.36
N HIS A 4 -3.90 -69.37 -67.96
CA HIS A 4 -3.71 -67.98 -67.52
C HIS A 4 -5.00 -67.16 -67.51
N VAL A 5 -5.11 -66.14 -66.64
CA VAL A 5 -5.68 -64.81 -66.93
C VAL A 5 -4.96 -63.72 -66.11
N PHE A 6 -4.40 -62.74 -66.83
CA PHE A 6 -3.90 -61.41 -66.42
C PHE A 6 -5.06 -60.43 -66.19
N SER A 7 -4.91 -59.36 -65.37
CA SER A 7 -5.33 -57.97 -65.70
C SER A 7 -5.40 -56.96 -64.53
N TYR A 8 -4.52 -55.95 -64.60
CA TYR A 8 -4.68 -54.49 -64.37
C TYR A 8 -4.94 -53.80 -63.00
N TRP A 9 -3.91 -53.05 -62.56
CA TRP A 9 -3.84 -51.61 -62.22
C TRP A 9 -4.99 -50.91 -61.47
N SER A 10 -4.68 -50.35 -60.28
CA SER A 10 -4.74 -48.90 -60.00
C SER A 10 -4.13 -48.58 -58.62
N ALA A 11 -3.09 -47.75 -58.62
CA ALA A 11 -2.51 -47.14 -57.43
C ALA A 11 -3.45 -46.02 -56.95
N MET A 12 -4.00 -46.15 -55.74
CA MET A 12 -4.68 -45.04 -55.06
C MET A 12 -3.67 -44.30 -54.17
N LEU A 13 -3.30 -43.13 -54.67
CA LEU A 13 -2.59 -42.07 -53.98
C LEU A 13 -3.49 -41.55 -52.83
N TYR A 14 -3.22 -41.92 -51.58
CA TYR A 14 -3.83 -41.26 -50.42
C TYR A 14 -3.15 -39.89 -50.23
N GLY A 15 -3.66 -38.89 -50.94
CA GLY A 15 -3.44 -37.50 -50.61
C GLY A 15 -4.20 -37.17 -49.33
N ALA A 16 -3.48 -37.07 -48.20
CA ALA A 16 -4.01 -36.47 -46.98
C ALA A 16 -4.23 -34.97 -47.24
N ILE A 17 -5.44 -34.63 -47.68
CA ILE A 17 -5.91 -33.25 -47.70
C ILE A 17 -6.16 -32.87 -46.23
N MET A 18 -5.21 -32.16 -45.63
CA MET A 18 -5.42 -31.36 -44.42
C MET A 18 -6.46 -30.27 -44.75
N LEU A 19 -7.75 -30.61 -44.65
CA LEU A 19 -8.83 -29.64 -44.64
C LEU A 19 -8.74 -28.87 -43.31
N SER A 20 -8.09 -27.72 -43.33
CA SER A 20 -8.22 -26.71 -42.29
C SER A 20 -9.66 -26.21 -42.30
N THR A 21 -10.50 -26.73 -41.42
CA THR A 21 -11.83 -26.18 -41.17
C THR A 21 -11.65 -24.83 -40.49
N SER A 22 -11.62 -23.75 -41.27
CA SER A 22 -11.76 -22.38 -40.78
C SER A 22 -13.22 -22.17 -40.39
N ILE A 23 -13.53 -22.45 -39.12
CA ILE A 23 -14.78 -22.02 -38.49
C ILE A 23 -14.67 -20.49 -38.35
N ALA A 24 -15.55 -19.74 -39.03
CA ALA A 24 -15.73 -18.32 -38.77
C ALA A 24 -16.35 -18.16 -37.38
N VAL A 25 -15.58 -17.65 -36.42
CA VAL A 25 -16.04 -17.38 -35.05
C VAL A 25 -16.04 -15.88 -34.81
N VAL A 26 -17.20 -15.44 -34.31
CA VAL A 26 -17.57 -14.15 -33.72
C VAL A 26 -16.56 -13.71 -32.64
N ASP A 27 -16.11 -12.46 -32.65
CA ASP A 27 -15.38 -11.74 -31.57
C ASP A 27 -14.39 -12.57 -30.72
N ASN A 28 -13.32 -13.05 -31.35
CA ASN A 28 -12.42 -14.08 -30.80
C ASN A 28 -11.09 -13.55 -30.22
N CYS A 29 -11.10 -12.40 -29.54
CA CYS A 29 -9.91 -11.86 -28.87
C CYS A 29 -9.97 -12.01 -27.33
N PHE A 30 -8.79 -12.08 -26.69
CA PHE A 30 -8.65 -12.20 -25.25
C PHE A 30 -8.60 -10.81 -24.63
N SER A 31 -9.62 -10.50 -23.84
CA SER A 31 -9.76 -9.24 -23.12
C SER A 31 -9.31 -9.32 -21.66
N ASP A 32 -8.82 -10.49 -21.21
CA ASP A 32 -8.39 -10.80 -19.85
C ASP A 32 -7.27 -11.84 -19.90
N PHE A 33 -6.12 -11.53 -19.31
CA PHE A 33 -4.96 -12.40 -19.29
C PHE A 33 -5.17 -13.67 -18.46
N ASN A 34 -6.11 -13.69 -17.50
CA ASN A 34 -6.45 -14.91 -16.77
C ASN A 34 -6.90 -16.04 -17.70
N LYS A 35 -7.67 -15.71 -18.75
CA LYS A 35 -8.14 -16.70 -19.73
C LYS A 35 -7.00 -17.32 -20.53
N ILE A 36 -5.89 -16.59 -20.72
CA ILE A 36 -4.68 -17.11 -21.36
C ILE A 36 -3.99 -18.11 -20.44
N TYR A 37 -3.90 -17.82 -19.13
CA TYR A 37 -3.39 -18.79 -18.14
C TYR A 37 -4.22 -20.06 -18.09
N GLU A 38 -5.55 -19.93 -18.07
CA GLU A 38 -6.45 -21.08 -18.04
C GLU A 38 -6.29 -21.94 -19.30
N ALA A 39 -6.21 -21.30 -20.48
CA ALA A 39 -5.97 -21.98 -21.74
C ALA A 39 -4.60 -22.69 -21.74
N GLU A 40 -3.52 -21.98 -21.38
CA GLU A 40 -2.17 -22.56 -21.37
C GLU A 40 -2.02 -23.64 -20.29
N ARG A 41 -2.67 -23.54 -19.13
CA ARG A 41 -2.64 -24.60 -18.11
C ARG A 41 -3.25 -25.91 -18.61
N ALA A 42 -4.17 -25.86 -19.57
CA ALA A 42 -4.75 -27.04 -20.20
C ALA A 42 -3.88 -27.61 -21.34
N VAL A 43 -2.84 -26.89 -21.79
CA VAL A 43 -1.95 -27.33 -22.87
C VAL A 43 -0.93 -28.34 -22.33
N THR A 44 -1.05 -29.59 -22.77
CA THR A 44 -0.09 -30.68 -22.49
C THR A 44 1.03 -30.79 -23.52
N ASN A 45 0.80 -30.36 -24.76
CA ASN A 45 1.78 -30.39 -25.84
C ASN A 45 2.26 -28.97 -26.18
N THR A 46 3.40 -28.57 -25.63
CA THR A 46 4.00 -27.25 -25.85
C THR A 46 4.77 -27.12 -27.15
N ASN A 47 4.93 -28.20 -27.94
CA ASN A 47 5.63 -28.17 -29.22
C ASN A 47 4.80 -27.57 -30.36
N ALA A 48 3.47 -27.52 -30.22
CA ALA A 48 2.59 -26.93 -31.22
C ALA A 48 2.56 -25.40 -31.07
N GLN A 49 2.63 -24.66 -32.17
CA GLN A 49 2.46 -23.20 -32.12
C GLN A 49 1.03 -22.83 -31.73
N ARG A 50 0.90 -21.90 -30.77
CA ARG A 50 -0.38 -21.44 -30.22
C ARG A 50 -0.44 -19.92 -30.33
N THR A 51 -1.45 -19.40 -31.01
CA THR A 51 -1.61 -17.96 -31.21
C THR A 51 -2.81 -17.43 -30.44
N TYR A 52 -2.60 -16.41 -29.62
CA TYR A 52 -3.63 -15.70 -28.88
C TYR A 52 -3.73 -14.27 -29.41
N ILE A 53 -4.93 -13.90 -29.89
CA ILE A 53 -5.23 -12.54 -30.31
C ILE A 53 -5.72 -11.75 -29.10
N ILE A 54 -4.99 -10.70 -28.73
CA ILE A 54 -5.35 -9.79 -27.64
C ILE A 54 -6.25 -8.69 -28.20
N CYS A 55 -7.30 -8.32 -27.46
CA CYS A 55 -8.24 -7.33 -27.96
C CYS A 55 -7.56 -5.96 -28.13
N PRO A 56 -7.70 -5.32 -29.30
CA PRO A 56 -7.17 -3.99 -29.57
C PRO A 56 -7.92 -2.91 -28.77
N ASN A 57 -7.37 -1.69 -28.76
CA ASN A 57 -7.92 -0.49 -28.12
C ASN A 57 -8.28 -0.72 -26.66
N LYS A 58 -7.39 -1.40 -25.94
CA LYS A 58 -7.67 -1.82 -24.57
C LYS A 58 -6.45 -1.65 -23.66
N LEU A 59 -6.74 -1.10 -22.48
CA LEU A 59 -5.83 -1.07 -21.34
C LEU A 59 -5.95 -2.37 -20.54
N TYR A 60 -4.81 -2.98 -20.28
CA TYR A 60 -4.62 -4.16 -19.45
C TYR A 60 -3.79 -3.76 -18.23
N GLU A 61 -4.47 -3.39 -17.15
CA GLU A 61 -3.82 -3.18 -15.86
C GLU A 61 -3.27 -4.52 -15.35
N VAL A 62 -2.00 -4.55 -14.97
CA VAL A 62 -1.38 -5.73 -14.37
C VAL A 62 -1.28 -5.53 -12.86
N GLY A 63 -1.64 -6.57 -12.11
CA GLY A 63 -1.65 -6.53 -10.66
C GLY A 63 -0.24 -6.53 -10.05
N PHE A 64 -0.18 -6.28 -8.75
CA PHE A 64 1.07 -6.33 -7.99
C PHE A 64 1.27 -7.73 -7.41
N LEU A 65 2.53 -8.18 -7.48
CA LEU A 65 2.96 -9.44 -6.88
C LEU A 65 3.27 -9.23 -5.40
N ASP A 66 2.85 -10.16 -4.53
CA ASP A 66 3.36 -10.26 -3.16
C ASP A 66 4.78 -10.86 -3.14
N PHE A 67 5.37 -11.02 -1.96
CA PHE A 67 6.73 -11.57 -1.81
C PHE A 67 6.84 -13.05 -2.18
N ASN A 68 5.71 -13.77 -2.24
CA ASN A 68 5.66 -15.14 -2.77
C ASN A 68 5.38 -15.15 -4.28
N TYR A 69 5.45 -13.99 -4.92
CA TYR A 69 5.09 -13.76 -6.31
C TYR A 69 3.62 -14.08 -6.65
N ASN A 70 2.72 -14.18 -5.67
CA ASN A 70 1.29 -14.31 -5.98
C ASN A 70 0.71 -12.94 -6.35
N LEU A 71 -0.27 -12.89 -7.25
CA LEU A 71 -1.01 -11.63 -7.44
C LEU A 71 -1.83 -11.34 -6.18
N ARG A 72 -1.70 -10.13 -5.65
CA ARG A 72 -2.51 -9.65 -4.55
C ARG A 72 -3.97 -9.56 -5.00
N GLN A 73 -4.80 -10.53 -4.57
CA GLN A 73 -6.22 -10.64 -4.98
C GLN A 73 -7.09 -9.40 -4.67
N ARG A 74 -6.62 -8.48 -3.82
CA ARG A 74 -7.35 -7.27 -3.42
C ARG A 74 -6.99 -6.01 -4.21
N GLN A 75 -6.01 -6.06 -5.13
CA GLN A 75 -5.64 -4.90 -5.95
C GLN A 75 -6.19 -5.05 -7.37
N ARG A 76 -6.51 -3.92 -8.02
CA ARG A 76 -6.89 -3.89 -9.44
C ARG A 76 -5.74 -4.43 -10.30
N GLY A 77 -6.09 -5.13 -11.37
CA GLY A 77 -5.16 -5.66 -12.37
C GLY A 77 -5.15 -7.18 -12.52
N GLY A 78 -4.91 -7.64 -13.74
CA GLY A 78 -4.79 -9.06 -14.11
C GLY A 78 -3.39 -9.63 -13.88
N PRO A 79 -3.14 -10.90 -14.24
CA PRO A 79 -1.81 -11.51 -14.19
C PRO A 79 -0.88 -10.95 -15.27
N PRO A 80 0.47 -11.02 -15.11
CA PRO A 80 1.40 -10.75 -16.21
C PRO A 80 1.17 -11.70 -17.37
N LEU A 81 1.49 -11.29 -18.61
CA LEU A 81 1.46 -12.19 -19.77
C LEU A 81 2.39 -13.40 -19.55
N PRO A 82 1.88 -14.64 -19.60
CA PRO A 82 2.72 -15.82 -19.44
C PRO A 82 3.50 -16.14 -20.70
N LEU A 83 4.79 -16.46 -20.56
CA LEU A 83 5.60 -17.03 -21.63
C LEU A 83 5.68 -18.56 -21.48
N ARG A 84 5.47 -19.27 -22.59
CA ARG A 84 5.63 -20.73 -22.73
C ARG A 84 6.16 -21.07 -24.13
N PRO A 85 6.82 -22.21 -24.36
CA PRO A 85 7.31 -22.58 -25.69
C PRO A 85 6.22 -22.54 -26.77
N ASN A 86 6.57 -22.03 -27.94
CA ASN A 86 5.74 -21.92 -29.13
C ASN A 86 4.46 -21.08 -28.93
N ILE A 87 4.44 -20.16 -27.96
CA ILE A 87 3.35 -19.20 -27.80
C ILE A 87 3.57 -17.96 -28.66
N LYS A 88 2.51 -17.49 -29.32
CA LYS A 88 2.45 -16.20 -30.01
C LYS A 88 1.31 -15.37 -29.43
N LEU A 89 1.65 -14.24 -28.81
CA LEU A 89 0.71 -13.25 -28.31
C LEU A 89 0.70 -12.08 -29.29
N GLN A 90 -0.47 -11.70 -29.80
CA GLN A 90 -0.58 -10.70 -30.86
C GLN A 90 -1.69 -9.69 -30.58
N CYS A 91 -1.38 -8.39 -30.59
CA CYS A 91 -2.37 -7.33 -30.44
C CYS A 91 -3.21 -7.15 -31.71
N GLY A 92 -4.50 -7.47 -31.66
CA GLY A 92 -5.37 -7.48 -32.83
C GLY A 92 -4.94 -8.47 -33.92
N ASN A 93 -5.68 -8.48 -35.03
CA ASN A 93 -5.51 -9.50 -36.08
C ASN A 93 -4.26 -9.32 -36.94
N ASP A 94 -3.71 -8.10 -37.02
CA ASP A 94 -2.48 -7.80 -37.78
C ASP A 94 -1.22 -7.70 -36.89
N GLY A 95 -1.39 -7.63 -35.56
CA GLY A 95 -0.28 -7.48 -34.62
C GLY A 95 0.36 -6.10 -34.63
N ALA A 96 -0.28 -5.09 -35.22
CA ALA A 96 0.32 -3.76 -35.32
C ALA A 96 0.24 -3.01 -33.99
N ARG A 97 1.31 -2.31 -33.59
CA ARG A 97 1.35 -1.47 -32.37
C ARG A 97 0.22 -0.45 -32.28
N LYS A 98 -0.21 0.07 -33.44
CA LYS A 98 -1.33 1.02 -33.57
C LYS A 98 -2.68 0.46 -33.12
N ASN A 99 -2.77 -0.83 -32.84
CA ASN A 99 -3.95 -1.47 -32.27
C ASN A 99 -4.08 -1.24 -30.76
N LEU A 100 -3.14 -0.53 -30.12
CA LEU A 100 -3.29 0.00 -28.75
C LEU A 100 -3.65 -1.06 -27.69
N CYS A 101 -2.97 -2.22 -27.69
CA CYS A 101 -2.99 -3.13 -26.52
C CYS A 101 -1.98 -2.62 -25.50
N TRP A 102 -2.44 -1.77 -24.59
CA TRP A 102 -1.62 -1.12 -23.58
C TRP A 102 -1.57 -1.96 -22.31
N ILE A 103 -0.37 -2.29 -21.85
CA ILE A 103 -0.16 -3.02 -20.61
C ILE A 103 0.45 -2.03 -19.62
N THR A 104 -0.27 -1.75 -18.54
CA THR A 104 0.08 -0.69 -17.59
C THR A 104 0.29 -1.23 -16.19
N ASP A 105 1.12 -0.52 -15.43
CA ASP A 105 1.37 -0.74 -14.01
C ASP A 105 1.86 -2.16 -13.69
N GLY A 106 1.63 -2.60 -12.45
CA GLY A 106 2.00 -3.91 -11.95
C GLY A 106 3.47 -4.03 -11.56
N HIS A 107 3.79 -5.08 -10.80
CA HIS A 107 5.19 -5.41 -10.51
C HIS A 107 5.87 -6.04 -11.73
N LEU A 108 5.16 -6.91 -12.44
CA LEU A 108 5.65 -7.66 -13.60
C LEU A 108 4.60 -7.61 -14.70
N GLN A 109 4.94 -7.31 -15.95
CA GLN A 109 3.98 -7.30 -17.07
C GLN A 109 4.09 -8.53 -17.98
N VAL A 110 5.29 -9.08 -18.16
CA VAL A 110 5.58 -10.28 -18.95
C VAL A 110 6.43 -11.24 -18.13
N ASP A 111 5.93 -12.46 -17.90
CA ASP A 111 6.53 -13.46 -17.01
C ASP A 111 7.14 -14.64 -17.79
N GLY A 112 8.47 -14.74 -17.74
CA GLY A 112 9.25 -15.89 -18.21
C GLY A 112 9.97 -16.65 -17.09
N THR A 113 9.43 -16.66 -15.87
CA THR A 113 10.11 -17.21 -14.66
C THR A 113 9.45 -18.43 -14.02
N ALA A 114 8.12 -18.61 -14.17
CA ALA A 114 7.24 -19.65 -13.55
C ALA A 114 6.40 -19.19 -12.35
N ILE A 115 6.27 -17.89 -12.10
CA ILE A 115 5.54 -17.30 -10.95
C ILE A 115 4.10 -17.83 -10.78
N ARG A 116 3.44 -18.28 -11.86
CA ARG A 116 2.05 -18.78 -11.85
C ARG A 116 1.89 -20.29 -12.08
N GLY A 117 2.97 -21.06 -11.92
CA GLY A 117 2.94 -22.52 -12.05
C GLY A 117 2.88 -23.01 -13.51
N LEU A 118 3.35 -22.19 -14.46
CA LEU A 118 3.66 -22.62 -15.82
C LEU A 118 5.17 -22.93 -15.87
N ASP A 119 5.48 -24.15 -15.43
CA ASP A 119 6.84 -24.59 -15.12
C ASP A 119 7.51 -25.30 -16.30
N ASP A 120 7.54 -24.66 -17.48
CA ASP A 120 8.34 -25.21 -18.59
C ASP A 120 9.82 -24.92 -18.39
N ASP A 121 10.68 -25.86 -18.74
CA ASP A 121 12.13 -25.69 -18.61
C ASP A 121 12.73 -24.71 -19.64
N ARG A 122 11.96 -24.33 -20.67
CA ARG A 122 12.42 -23.54 -21.82
C ARG A 122 11.36 -22.58 -22.33
N LEU A 123 11.77 -21.61 -23.15
CA LEU A 123 10.94 -20.64 -23.85
C LEU A 123 11.31 -20.59 -25.34
N ASP A 124 11.25 -21.71 -26.04
CA ASP A 124 11.59 -21.77 -27.45
C ASP A 124 10.46 -21.18 -28.32
N ASN A 125 10.80 -20.34 -29.30
CA ASN A 125 9.88 -19.82 -30.32
C ASN A 125 8.68 -19.03 -29.73
N VAL A 126 8.96 -18.13 -28.79
CA VAL A 126 7.98 -17.22 -28.20
C VAL A 126 7.91 -15.92 -29.01
N GLU A 127 6.72 -15.44 -29.34
CA GLU A 127 6.50 -14.17 -30.04
C GLU A 127 5.51 -13.26 -29.30
N LEU A 128 5.86 -11.99 -29.10
CA LEU A 128 4.96 -10.93 -28.63
C LEU A 128 4.94 -9.82 -29.67
N VAL A 129 3.75 -9.51 -30.21
CA VAL A 129 3.61 -8.64 -31.37
C VAL A 129 2.59 -7.52 -31.13
N GLY A 130 3.01 -6.26 -31.26
CA GLY A 130 2.11 -5.10 -31.25
C GLY A 130 1.74 -4.52 -29.88
N PHE A 131 2.49 -4.80 -28.82
CA PHE A 131 2.17 -4.35 -27.46
C PHE A 131 2.86 -3.03 -27.09
N VAL A 132 2.18 -2.23 -26.26
CA VAL A 132 2.78 -1.06 -25.60
C VAL A 132 2.82 -1.33 -24.10
N PHE A 133 4.00 -1.26 -23.51
CA PHE A 133 4.27 -1.48 -22.09
C PHE A 133 4.54 -0.14 -21.41
N ILE A 134 3.82 0.13 -20.32
CA ILE A 134 3.83 1.44 -19.65
C ILE A 134 3.99 1.24 -18.15
N GLY A 135 4.95 1.94 -17.55
CA GLY A 135 4.92 2.23 -16.12
C GLY A 135 5.02 1.05 -15.13
N SER A 136 5.62 -0.10 -15.49
CA SER A 136 5.83 -1.19 -14.50
C SER A 136 6.66 -0.74 -13.30
N VAL A 137 6.43 -1.36 -12.13
CA VAL A 137 7.08 -0.98 -10.86
C VAL A 137 8.31 -1.83 -10.52
N GLN A 138 8.41 -3.09 -10.98
CA GLN A 138 9.67 -3.85 -10.87
C GLN A 138 10.25 -4.11 -12.26
N HIS A 139 9.58 -4.92 -13.06
CA HIS A 139 10.01 -5.30 -14.39
C HIS A 139 8.81 -5.24 -15.34
N SER A 140 8.99 -4.71 -16.54
CA SER A 140 8.01 -4.92 -17.59
C SER A 140 8.15 -6.34 -18.11
N THR A 141 9.39 -6.81 -18.29
CA THR A 141 9.71 -8.16 -18.74
C THR A 141 10.75 -8.79 -17.84
N TRP A 142 10.50 -10.01 -17.36
CA TRP A 142 11.48 -10.79 -16.61
C TRP A 142 11.54 -12.23 -17.13
N ILE A 143 12.71 -12.65 -17.61
CA ILE A 143 12.91 -13.96 -18.23
C ILE A 143 14.11 -14.67 -17.58
N MET A 144 13.86 -15.87 -17.04
CA MET A 144 14.87 -16.68 -16.32
C MET A 144 15.06 -18.06 -16.93
N LYS A 145 14.58 -18.28 -18.16
CA LYS A 145 14.58 -19.58 -18.84
C LYS A 145 15.33 -19.49 -20.17
N PRO A 146 16.01 -20.55 -20.63
CA PRO A 146 16.65 -20.56 -21.94
C PRO A 146 15.62 -20.66 -23.05
N GLY A 147 16.01 -20.32 -24.27
CA GLY A 147 15.15 -20.42 -25.45
C GLY A 147 15.26 -19.22 -26.38
N SER A 148 14.18 -18.92 -27.10
CA SER A 148 14.12 -17.81 -28.05
C SER A 148 12.81 -17.03 -27.90
N VAL A 149 12.95 -15.74 -27.57
CA VAL A 149 11.83 -14.82 -27.36
C VAL A 149 11.97 -13.64 -28.32
N THR A 150 10.92 -13.36 -29.10
CA THR A 150 10.88 -12.25 -30.05
C THR A 150 9.80 -11.25 -29.66
N PHE A 151 10.20 -10.01 -29.47
CA PHE A 151 9.32 -8.86 -29.37
C PHE A 151 9.32 -8.14 -30.73
N ARG A 152 8.14 -7.98 -31.34
CA ARG A 152 8.00 -7.35 -32.65
C ARG A 152 6.99 -6.22 -32.61
N ASP A 153 7.35 -5.08 -33.18
CA ASP A 153 6.48 -3.90 -33.25
C ASP A 153 5.95 -3.50 -31.85
N CYS A 154 6.83 -3.50 -30.86
CA CYS A 154 6.48 -3.19 -29.47
C CYS A 154 6.90 -1.76 -29.08
N GLU A 155 6.45 -1.30 -27.92
CA GLU A 155 6.91 -0.06 -27.32
C GLU A 155 7.02 -0.17 -25.80
N TRP A 156 8.09 0.38 -25.22
CA TRP A 156 8.26 0.57 -23.79
C TRP A 156 8.39 2.05 -23.50
N ARG A 157 7.47 2.59 -22.68
CA ARG A 157 7.51 4.00 -22.30
C ARG A 157 7.22 4.26 -20.83
N GLU A 158 7.75 5.37 -20.34
CA GLU A 158 7.46 5.94 -19.01
C GLU A 158 7.70 5.00 -17.83
N HIS A 159 8.67 4.11 -17.96
CA HIS A 159 9.13 3.34 -16.81
C HIS A 159 9.95 4.26 -15.90
N THR A 160 9.24 4.97 -15.01
CA THR A 160 9.81 5.94 -14.06
C THR A 160 10.00 5.36 -12.66
N ARG A 161 9.45 4.17 -12.39
CA ARG A 161 9.49 3.50 -11.07
C ARG A 161 10.01 2.06 -11.14
N SER A 162 10.33 1.55 -12.33
CA SER A 162 10.64 0.14 -12.57
C SER A 162 12.05 -0.21 -12.13
N ARG A 163 12.30 -1.25 -11.34
CA ARG A 163 13.66 -1.74 -10.96
C ARG A 163 14.60 -2.11 -12.12
N GLY A 164 14.03 -2.41 -13.28
CA GLY A 164 14.73 -2.66 -14.53
C GLY A 164 13.69 -3.12 -15.55
N PRO A 165 13.19 -2.26 -16.45
CA PRO A 165 12.05 -2.59 -17.30
C PRO A 165 12.20 -3.90 -18.03
N ILE A 166 13.38 -4.23 -18.54
CA ILE A 166 13.65 -5.56 -19.10
C ILE A 166 14.82 -6.18 -18.35
N LEU A 167 14.55 -7.32 -17.68
CA LEU A 167 15.52 -8.11 -16.97
C LEU A 167 15.61 -9.52 -17.58
N LEU A 168 16.75 -9.84 -18.18
CA LEU A 168 17.10 -11.15 -18.69
C LEU A 168 18.09 -11.79 -17.72
N ASP A 169 17.57 -12.72 -16.92
CA ASP A 169 18.21 -13.32 -15.74
C ASP A 169 18.34 -14.84 -15.86
N TYR A 170 18.58 -15.31 -17.07
CA TYR A 170 18.86 -16.72 -17.29
C TYR A 170 20.36 -17.02 -17.08
N HIS A 171 20.66 -18.03 -16.28
CA HIS A 171 21.99 -18.60 -16.11
C HIS A 171 21.89 -20.10 -15.79
N ASP A 172 22.78 -20.89 -16.40
CA ASP A 172 22.94 -22.32 -16.16
C ASP A 172 24.42 -22.64 -16.01
N ALA A 173 24.78 -23.26 -14.88
CA ALA A 173 26.15 -23.63 -14.52
C ALA A 173 26.85 -24.51 -15.56
N TYR A 174 26.10 -25.22 -16.41
CA TYR A 174 26.66 -26.15 -17.40
C TYR A 174 26.85 -25.54 -18.79
N ALA A 175 26.53 -24.25 -19.00
CA ALA A 175 26.74 -23.50 -20.25
C ALA A 175 26.20 -24.16 -21.54
N ASN A 176 25.26 -25.10 -21.44
CA ASN A 176 24.76 -25.86 -22.59
C ASN A 176 23.61 -25.17 -23.33
N ASN A 177 23.10 -24.08 -22.76
CA ASN A 177 21.86 -23.45 -23.16
C ASN A 177 22.05 -21.92 -23.14
N GLU A 178 21.31 -21.24 -24.02
CA GLU A 178 21.32 -19.79 -24.20
C GLU A 178 19.87 -19.28 -24.18
N LEU A 179 19.66 -18.07 -23.65
CA LEU A 179 18.46 -17.29 -23.85
C LEU A 179 18.73 -16.27 -24.96
N VAL A 180 17.98 -16.34 -26.06
CA VAL A 180 18.08 -15.41 -27.18
C VAL A 180 16.85 -14.51 -27.20
N VAL A 181 17.04 -13.20 -27.06
CA VAL A 181 15.95 -12.21 -27.11
C VAL A 181 16.15 -11.27 -28.28
N LEU A 182 15.16 -11.23 -29.17
CA LEU A 182 15.12 -10.34 -30.34
C LEU A 182 14.08 -9.23 -30.13
N PHE A 183 14.52 -7.98 -30.22
CA PHE A 183 13.66 -6.80 -30.32
C PHE A 183 13.68 -6.32 -31.77
N GLU A 184 12.56 -6.47 -32.48
CA GLU A 184 12.42 -6.11 -33.89
C GLU A 184 11.37 -5.01 -34.06
N ASN A 185 11.76 -3.88 -34.67
CA ASN A 185 10.85 -2.73 -34.84
C ASN A 185 10.28 -2.16 -33.52
N CYS A 186 11.05 -2.23 -32.44
CA CYS A 186 10.60 -1.78 -31.12
C CYS A 186 10.96 -0.32 -30.85
N LEU A 187 10.17 0.35 -30.01
CA LEU A 187 10.41 1.73 -29.55
C LEU A 187 10.60 1.76 -28.03
N PHE A 188 11.64 2.43 -27.56
CA PHE A 188 11.93 2.64 -26.15
C PHE A 188 12.01 4.14 -25.91
N ARG A 189 10.99 4.74 -25.28
CA ARG A 189 10.97 6.19 -25.12
C ARG A 189 10.53 6.70 -23.76
N ASP A 190 11.02 7.87 -23.39
CA ASP A 190 10.57 8.60 -22.20
C ASP A 190 10.73 7.81 -20.88
N ASN A 191 11.62 6.82 -20.84
CA ASN A 191 11.93 6.08 -19.61
C ASN A 191 12.93 6.85 -18.77
N ARG A 192 12.88 6.71 -17.44
CA ARG A 192 13.76 7.47 -16.53
C ARG A 192 14.38 6.58 -15.47
N TYR A 193 15.59 6.92 -15.00
CA TYR A 193 16.23 6.23 -13.88
C TYR A 193 15.42 6.40 -12.58
N PHE A 194 15.56 5.45 -11.65
CA PHE A 194 14.57 5.25 -10.59
C PHE A 194 15.18 5.12 -9.17
N GLY A 195 16.36 5.70 -8.94
CA GLY A 195 16.93 5.85 -7.59
C GLY A 195 17.63 4.62 -7.03
N LEU A 196 17.91 4.61 -5.72
CA LEU A 196 18.70 3.56 -5.05
C LEU A 196 18.04 2.16 -5.13
N GLY A 197 18.84 1.13 -5.42
CA GLY A 197 18.40 -0.28 -5.56
C GLY A 197 17.99 -0.68 -6.98
N ALA A 198 18.17 0.22 -7.93
CA ALA A 198 17.88 0.07 -9.34
C ALA A 198 18.98 -0.61 -10.16
N GLN A 199 18.61 -1.31 -11.23
CA GLN A 199 19.59 -1.64 -12.27
C GLN A 199 20.03 -0.37 -13.01
N THR A 200 21.27 -0.35 -13.51
CA THR A 200 21.83 0.86 -14.15
C THR A 200 21.38 1.10 -15.59
N ALA A 201 20.52 0.22 -16.12
CA ALA A 201 20.05 0.24 -17.50
C ALA A 201 18.56 -0.06 -17.68
N LEU A 202 18.03 0.32 -18.84
CA LEU A 202 16.65 0.03 -19.26
C LEU A 202 16.48 -1.45 -19.62
N VAL A 203 17.46 -2.01 -20.33
CA VAL A 203 17.53 -3.42 -20.71
C VAL A 203 18.78 -4.04 -20.08
N VAL A 204 18.60 -5.08 -19.28
CA VAL A 204 19.67 -5.73 -18.51
C VAL A 204 19.71 -7.20 -18.87
N ALA A 205 20.89 -7.67 -19.27
CA ALA A 205 21.19 -9.10 -19.41
C ALA A 205 22.36 -9.45 -18.48
N ASN A 206 22.09 -10.17 -17.39
CA ASN A 206 23.05 -10.34 -16.30
C ASN A 206 23.87 -11.66 -16.37
N SER A 207 23.88 -12.32 -17.52
CA SER A 207 24.65 -13.55 -17.76
C SER A 207 25.25 -13.56 -19.15
N ASP A 208 26.39 -14.23 -19.31
CA ASP A 208 27.03 -14.45 -20.61
C ASP A 208 26.22 -15.38 -21.53
N GLN A 209 25.21 -16.06 -20.98
CA GLN A 209 24.25 -16.91 -21.70
C GLN A 209 23.01 -16.15 -22.21
N ASN A 210 22.95 -14.83 -22.01
CA ASN A 210 21.83 -14.00 -22.44
C ASN A 210 22.23 -13.21 -23.69
N ARG A 211 21.76 -13.67 -24.86
CA ARG A 211 22.00 -13.03 -26.15
C ARG A 211 20.88 -12.04 -26.47
N MET A 212 21.26 -10.79 -26.70
CA MET A 212 20.34 -9.74 -27.11
C MET A 212 20.57 -9.34 -28.58
N ILE A 213 19.47 -9.19 -29.31
CA ILE A 213 19.48 -8.72 -30.70
C ILE A 213 18.47 -7.58 -30.81
N PHE A 214 18.94 -6.40 -31.20
CA PHE A 214 18.09 -5.24 -31.50
C PHE A 214 18.14 -5.00 -33.00
N ARG A 215 16.99 -5.07 -33.66
CA ARG A 215 16.85 -4.82 -35.10
C ARG A 215 15.82 -3.73 -35.33
N LYS A 216 16.18 -2.67 -36.06
CA LYS A 216 15.25 -1.56 -36.37
C LYS A 216 14.60 -0.98 -35.10
N THR A 217 15.35 -0.94 -34.01
CA THR A 217 14.85 -0.49 -32.71
C THR A 217 15.24 0.97 -32.48
N VAL A 218 14.37 1.75 -31.87
CA VAL A 218 14.63 3.16 -31.55
C VAL A 218 14.61 3.35 -30.04
N PHE A 219 15.65 3.97 -29.50
CA PHE A 219 15.73 4.44 -28.12
C PHE A 219 15.71 5.97 -28.15
N ASP A 220 14.62 6.60 -27.71
CA ASP A 220 14.42 8.04 -27.78
C ASP A 220 14.13 8.66 -26.41
N ASN A 221 14.77 9.78 -26.08
CA ASN A 221 14.47 10.57 -24.87
C ASN A 221 14.46 9.78 -23.54
N ASN A 222 15.31 8.76 -23.38
CA ASN A 222 15.43 8.06 -22.10
C ASN A 222 16.42 8.80 -21.18
N ASP A 223 15.99 9.13 -19.96
CA ASP A 223 16.78 9.87 -18.97
C ASP A 223 17.28 8.94 -17.86
N MET A 224 18.41 8.28 -18.11
CA MET A 224 19.04 7.38 -17.15
C MET A 224 19.85 8.12 -16.07
N LEU A 225 19.67 9.44 -15.92
CA LEU A 225 20.30 10.27 -14.90
C LEU A 225 19.30 10.84 -13.89
N TRP A 226 18.04 11.00 -14.31
CA TRP A 226 16.94 11.50 -13.48
C TRP A 226 16.83 10.66 -12.20
N ASN A 227 17.20 11.24 -11.06
CA ASN A 227 17.19 10.59 -9.74
C ASN A 227 18.28 9.52 -9.48
N ASN A 228 19.39 9.50 -10.22
CA ASN A 228 20.53 8.68 -9.80
C ASN A 228 21.30 9.34 -8.65
N THR A 229 20.95 8.98 -7.40
CA THR A 229 21.60 9.46 -6.18
C THR A 229 22.75 8.56 -5.72
N SER A 230 22.93 7.39 -6.35
CA SER A 230 24.04 6.51 -6.03
C SER A 230 25.35 7.13 -6.54
N GLY A 231 26.45 6.92 -5.81
CA GLY A 231 27.80 7.25 -6.32
C GLY A 231 28.19 6.41 -7.56
N GLU A 232 27.32 5.52 -8.03
CA GLU A 232 27.51 4.71 -9.23
C GLU A 232 27.31 5.58 -10.47
N SER A 233 28.41 6.20 -10.86
CA SER A 233 28.54 7.11 -12.01
C SER A 233 28.32 6.46 -13.38
N ARG A 234 27.74 5.26 -13.49
CA ARG A 234 27.64 4.49 -14.73
C ARG A 234 26.20 4.07 -14.99
N THR A 235 25.51 4.82 -15.83
CA THR A 235 24.16 4.51 -16.32
C THR A 235 24.17 4.36 -17.83
N HIS A 236 23.30 3.48 -18.31
CA HIS A 236 23.26 2.98 -19.68
C HIS A 236 21.82 2.83 -20.15
N VAL A 237 21.59 2.72 -21.46
CA VAL A 237 20.28 2.28 -21.97
C VAL A 237 20.23 0.76 -22.00
N ILE A 238 21.31 0.11 -22.46
CA ILE A 238 21.44 -1.34 -22.49
C ILE A 238 22.68 -1.73 -21.68
N GLU A 239 22.55 -2.73 -20.82
CA GLU A 239 23.62 -3.37 -20.06
C GLU A 239 23.58 -4.89 -20.30
N SER A 240 24.73 -5.49 -20.65
CA SER A 240 24.82 -6.92 -20.96
C SER A 240 26.09 -7.57 -20.45
N LEU A 241 25.99 -8.77 -19.87
CA LEU A 241 27.13 -9.69 -19.70
C LEU A 241 27.29 -10.65 -20.90
N GLY A 242 26.25 -10.79 -21.73
CA GLY A 242 26.21 -11.71 -22.87
C GLY A 242 26.32 -11.03 -24.24
N PRO A 243 26.31 -11.83 -25.33
CA PRO A 243 26.45 -11.35 -26.68
C PRO A 243 25.33 -10.35 -27.05
N THR A 244 25.71 -9.17 -27.53
CA THR A 244 24.74 -8.14 -27.97
C THR A 244 24.96 -7.76 -29.43
N GLN A 245 23.88 -7.75 -30.21
CA GLN A 245 23.88 -7.37 -31.62
C GLN A 245 22.90 -6.23 -31.84
N ILE A 246 23.35 -5.18 -32.53
CA ILE A 246 22.55 -4.00 -32.85
C ILE A 246 22.58 -3.81 -34.36
N GLU A 247 21.43 -3.99 -34.99
CA GLU A 247 21.20 -3.90 -36.42
C GLU A 247 20.23 -2.75 -36.66
N ASP A 248 20.61 -1.81 -37.53
CA ASP A 248 19.69 -0.78 -38.01
C ASP A 248 18.93 0.01 -36.92
N SER A 249 19.54 0.23 -35.76
CA SER A 249 18.86 0.82 -34.59
C SER A 249 19.37 2.22 -34.25
N CYS A 250 18.51 3.04 -33.64
CA CYS A 250 18.76 4.45 -33.35
C CYS A 250 18.78 4.73 -31.83
N PHE A 251 19.68 5.63 -31.40
CA PHE A 251 19.73 6.18 -30.04
C PHE A 251 19.67 7.71 -30.12
N ILE A 252 18.53 8.29 -29.75
CA ILE A 252 18.19 9.69 -29.96
C ILE A 252 17.88 10.31 -28.59
N ASN A 253 18.41 11.51 -28.30
CA ASN A 253 18.09 12.29 -27.09
C ASN A 253 18.21 11.58 -25.73
N ASN A 254 18.91 10.45 -25.64
CA ASN A 254 19.09 9.73 -24.38
C ASN A 254 20.12 10.44 -23.48
N LYS A 255 19.83 10.55 -22.20
CA LYS A 255 20.76 11.06 -21.17
C LYS A 255 21.28 9.88 -20.36
N VAL A 256 22.56 9.58 -20.50
CA VAL A 256 23.28 8.50 -19.83
C VAL A 256 24.61 9.04 -19.33
N SER A 257 25.16 8.48 -18.24
CA SER A 257 26.41 9.01 -17.68
C SER A 257 27.67 8.52 -18.40
N SER A 258 27.61 7.36 -19.07
CA SER A 258 28.78 6.71 -19.65
C SER A 258 28.63 6.41 -21.14
N ALA A 259 27.69 5.52 -21.51
CA ALA A 259 27.46 5.13 -22.89
C ALA A 259 26.04 4.59 -23.05
N ALA A 260 25.46 4.70 -24.25
CA ALA A 260 24.14 4.14 -24.50
C ALA A 260 24.10 2.61 -24.28
N VAL A 261 25.19 1.91 -24.60
CA VAL A 261 25.30 0.46 -24.42
C VAL A 261 26.55 0.12 -23.62
N ALA A 262 26.41 -0.74 -22.61
CA ALA A 262 27.51 -1.31 -21.85
C ALA A 262 27.53 -2.83 -21.96
N ILE A 263 28.72 -3.38 -22.21
CA ILE A 263 28.94 -4.83 -22.25
C ILE A 263 30.10 -5.20 -21.32
N TYR A 264 29.83 -6.04 -20.32
CA TYR A 264 30.84 -6.47 -19.36
C TYR A 264 31.18 -7.95 -19.53
N GLY A 265 32.43 -8.31 -19.26
CA GLY A 265 32.83 -9.67 -18.93
C GLY A 265 32.60 -9.96 -17.45
N ASN A 266 32.49 -11.23 -17.08
CA ASN A 266 32.09 -11.78 -15.77
C ASN A 266 32.80 -11.24 -14.48
N GLN A 267 33.70 -10.25 -14.56
CA GLN A 267 34.23 -9.49 -13.43
C GLN A 267 34.46 -8.01 -13.79
N LEU A 268 33.85 -7.10 -13.02
CA LEU A 268 34.09 -5.66 -13.07
C LEU A 268 35.49 -5.33 -12.51
N VAL A 269 36.55 -5.59 -13.27
CA VAL A 269 37.89 -5.08 -12.94
C VAL A 269 37.94 -3.60 -13.35
N SER A 270 38.18 -2.72 -12.38
CA SER A 270 37.82 -1.30 -12.39
C SER A 270 38.44 -0.39 -13.47
N ASN A 271 39.31 -0.86 -14.38
CA ASN A 271 40.28 0.03 -15.04
C ASN A 271 40.40 -0.01 -16.58
N LEU A 272 39.47 -0.61 -17.33
CA LEU A 272 39.48 -0.51 -18.80
C LEU A 272 38.09 -0.23 -19.37
N ILE A 273 37.78 1.06 -19.57
CA ILE A 273 36.68 1.48 -20.45
C ILE A 273 37.30 1.76 -21.82
N HIS A 274 36.98 0.94 -22.82
CA HIS A 274 37.21 1.32 -24.22
C HIS A 274 35.94 2.00 -24.75
N SER A 275 35.94 3.34 -24.81
CA SER A 275 34.92 4.06 -25.56
C SER A 275 35.32 4.05 -27.03
N MET A 276 34.62 3.29 -27.87
CA MET A 276 34.75 3.43 -29.32
C MET A 276 33.76 4.49 -29.79
N ASN A 277 34.24 5.73 -29.93
CA ASN A 277 33.47 6.79 -30.55
C ASN A 277 33.68 6.70 -32.07
N THR A 278 32.84 5.94 -32.76
CA THR A 278 32.86 5.84 -34.22
C THR A 278 32.09 7.01 -34.81
N GLY A 279 32.80 8.12 -35.07
CA GLY A 279 32.23 9.33 -35.65
C GLY A 279 31.37 9.02 -36.88
N GLY A 280 30.09 9.36 -36.83
CA GLY A 280 29.18 9.21 -37.96
C GLY A 280 27.77 8.79 -37.58
N ILE A 281 27.55 7.51 -37.24
CA ILE A 281 26.22 6.97 -36.87
C ILE A 281 26.33 5.77 -35.89
N SER A 282 25.53 5.87 -34.82
CA SER A 282 24.79 4.87 -34.00
C SER A 282 25.48 3.62 -33.47
N CYS A 283 26.24 3.77 -32.37
CA CYS A 283 26.12 3.02 -31.10
C CYS A 283 27.36 3.32 -30.24
N GLN A 284 27.19 4.14 -29.20
CA GLN A 284 28.26 4.34 -28.22
C GLN A 284 28.30 3.12 -27.30
N PHE A 285 29.41 2.36 -27.35
CA PHE A 285 29.66 1.26 -26.43
C PHE A 285 30.68 1.66 -25.37
N ALA A 286 30.36 1.30 -24.13
CA ALA A 286 31.36 0.99 -23.11
C ALA A 286 31.53 -0.53 -23.08
N SER A 287 32.77 -1.01 -23.01
CA SER A 287 32.99 -2.43 -22.76
C SER A 287 34.17 -2.69 -21.85
N VAL A 288 34.04 -3.71 -21.00
CA VAL A 288 35.06 -4.19 -20.06
C VAL A 288 35.14 -5.70 -20.22
N PHE A 289 36.31 -6.25 -20.54
CA PHE A 289 36.48 -7.70 -20.67
C PHE A 289 37.74 -8.13 -19.92
N GLU A 290 37.70 -9.31 -19.29
CA GLU A 290 38.85 -9.86 -18.55
C GLU A 290 39.93 -10.35 -19.50
N THR A 291 39.54 -10.90 -20.66
CA THR A 291 40.46 -11.48 -21.63
C THR A 291 40.14 -11.04 -23.06
N LEU A 292 41.17 -11.04 -23.92
CA LEU A 292 41.00 -10.81 -25.36
C LEU A 292 40.10 -11.87 -26.01
N GLN A 293 40.09 -13.09 -25.48
CA GLN A 293 39.23 -14.17 -25.98
C GLN A 293 37.75 -13.88 -25.66
N GLN A 294 37.47 -13.42 -24.44
CA GLN A 294 36.12 -13.00 -24.03
C GLN A 294 35.64 -11.79 -24.84
N TYR A 295 36.51 -10.78 -25.06
CA TYR A 295 36.22 -9.70 -26.00
C TYR A 295 35.87 -10.23 -27.38
N LYS A 296 36.67 -11.16 -27.93
CA LYS A 296 36.41 -11.72 -29.27
C LYS A 296 35.10 -12.51 -29.36
N SER A 297 34.68 -13.18 -28.29
CA SER A 297 33.42 -13.96 -28.27
C SER A 297 32.18 -13.10 -28.02
N LEU A 298 32.31 -12.03 -27.23
CA LEU A 298 31.20 -11.17 -26.80
C LEU A 298 31.21 -9.79 -27.47
N LYS A 299 32.09 -9.58 -28.47
CA LYS A 299 32.24 -8.29 -29.13
C LYS A 299 30.87 -7.83 -29.65
N PRO A 300 30.39 -6.63 -29.27
CA PRO A 300 29.19 -6.08 -29.85
C PRO A 300 29.32 -6.00 -31.37
N LYS A 301 28.25 -6.42 -32.06
CA LYS A 301 28.14 -6.26 -33.51
C LYS A 301 27.18 -5.10 -33.78
N CYS A 302 27.74 -3.99 -34.24
CA CYS A 302 26.96 -2.97 -34.95
C CYS A 302 26.99 -3.24 -36.43
N VAL A 303 25.84 -3.60 -36.97
CA VAL A 303 25.65 -3.70 -38.40
C VAL A 303 24.93 -2.43 -38.81
N GLY A 304 25.70 -1.48 -39.33
CA GLY A 304 25.11 -0.29 -39.95
C GLY A 304 24.44 -0.69 -41.26
N GLY A 305 23.21 -0.19 -41.48
CA GLY A 305 22.62 -0.16 -42.81
C GLY A 305 23.53 0.63 -43.76
N ASP A 306 23.63 0.17 -45.00
CA ASP A 306 24.57 0.70 -46.00
C ASP A 306 24.53 2.24 -46.02
N SER A 307 25.71 2.82 -45.85
CA SER A 307 25.95 4.22 -45.48
C SER A 307 25.39 5.22 -46.50
N SER A 308 24.25 5.86 -46.19
CA SER A 308 23.98 7.29 -46.35
C SER A 308 22.55 7.57 -45.90
N LEU A 309 22.37 8.41 -44.87
CA LEU A 309 21.05 8.79 -44.32
C LEU A 309 20.26 7.59 -43.79
N MET A 310 20.73 6.98 -42.70
CA MET A 310 19.83 6.25 -41.82
C MET A 310 18.92 7.28 -41.13
N ASP A 311 17.91 7.70 -41.87
CA ASP A 311 16.89 8.64 -41.41
C ASP A 311 16.05 7.97 -40.33
N CYS A 312 16.38 8.17 -39.06
CA CYS A 312 15.58 7.64 -37.96
C CYS A 312 14.09 8.08 -38.03
N ALA A 313 13.72 9.01 -38.93
CA ALA A 313 12.34 9.37 -39.23
C ALA A 313 11.55 8.32 -40.07
N HIS A 314 12.17 7.36 -40.76
CA HIS A 314 11.40 6.33 -41.48
C HIS A 314 10.84 5.22 -40.58
N LEU A 315 11.35 5.08 -39.34
CA LEU A 315 10.75 4.21 -38.32
C LEU A 315 9.62 4.89 -37.54
N SER A 316 9.45 6.21 -37.68
CA SER A 316 8.24 6.94 -37.26
C SER A 316 7.18 7.04 -38.36
N GLY A 317 7.37 6.37 -39.51
CA GLY A 317 6.52 6.40 -40.72
C GLY A 317 5.11 5.82 -40.61
N GLY A 318 4.54 5.69 -39.41
CA GLY A 318 3.10 5.95 -39.27
C GLY A 318 2.83 7.42 -39.61
N PRO A 319 1.56 7.89 -39.69
CA PRO A 319 1.33 9.33 -39.48
C PRO A 319 2.16 9.73 -38.24
N PRO A 320 2.86 10.88 -38.26
CA PRO A 320 3.69 11.29 -37.12
C PRO A 320 2.86 11.00 -35.89
N PRO A 321 3.33 10.15 -34.96
CA PRO A 321 2.55 9.89 -33.77
C PRO A 321 2.23 11.28 -33.27
N VAL A 322 0.94 11.63 -33.29
CA VAL A 322 0.47 12.80 -32.55
C VAL A 322 1.19 12.67 -31.23
N ASP A 323 1.80 13.74 -30.76
CA ASP A 323 2.56 13.75 -29.52
C ASP A 323 1.57 13.49 -28.38
N VAL A 324 1.07 12.26 -28.30
CA VAL A 324 0.20 11.74 -27.28
C VAL A 324 1.15 11.45 -26.16
N ASN A 325 1.45 12.53 -25.42
CA ASN A 325 1.76 12.42 -24.01
C ASN A 325 0.81 11.36 -23.44
N PRO A 326 1.34 10.44 -22.64
CA PRO A 326 0.58 9.35 -22.05
C PRO A 326 -0.73 9.86 -21.48
N VAL A 327 -1.78 9.18 -21.88
CA VAL A 327 -3.07 9.38 -21.28
C VAL A 327 -3.08 8.61 -19.97
N LYS A 328 -2.97 9.32 -18.83
CA LYS A 328 -3.02 8.70 -17.50
C LYS A 328 -4.42 8.25 -17.10
N HIS A 329 -5.45 8.81 -17.74
CA HIS A 329 -6.84 8.70 -17.31
C HIS A 329 -7.73 8.02 -18.37
N ILE A 330 -8.64 7.13 -17.95
CA ILE A 330 -9.65 6.51 -18.82
C ILE A 330 -11.04 6.75 -18.24
N VAL A 331 -12.01 7.18 -19.06
CA VAL A 331 -13.40 7.39 -18.62
C VAL A 331 -14.05 6.05 -18.23
N PRO A 332 -14.68 5.93 -17.05
CA PRO A 332 -14.82 6.97 -16.03
C PRO A 332 -13.59 7.07 -15.12
N PHE A 333 -13.16 8.29 -14.80
CA PHE A 333 -12.10 8.53 -13.83
C PHE A 333 -12.45 9.66 -12.86
N THR A 334 -11.79 9.67 -11.71
CA THR A 334 -11.70 10.81 -10.79
C THR A 334 -10.31 10.77 -10.18
N THR A 335 -9.60 11.89 -10.24
CA THR A 335 -8.21 11.99 -9.80
C THR A 335 -7.97 13.25 -8.96
N ASN A 336 -6.87 13.27 -8.21
CA ASN A 336 -6.40 14.45 -7.48
C ASN A 336 -6.03 15.58 -8.45
N ALA A 337 -6.24 16.82 -8.02
CA ALA A 337 -5.86 17.99 -8.79
C ALA A 337 -4.35 18.02 -9.16
N LEU A 338 -3.48 17.41 -8.36
CA LEU A 338 -2.03 17.34 -8.59
C LEU A 338 -1.61 16.27 -9.60
N GLU A 339 -2.51 15.40 -10.08
CA GLU A 339 -2.23 14.41 -11.11
C GLU A 339 -2.44 14.94 -12.54
N TYR A 340 -2.11 16.21 -12.77
CA TYR A 340 -2.19 16.85 -14.08
C TYR A 340 -1.05 16.38 -15.02
N ASP A 341 -1.24 16.62 -16.32
CA ASP A 341 -0.27 16.32 -17.38
C ASP A 341 0.50 17.56 -17.82
N GLU A 342 -0.17 18.72 -17.84
CA GLU A 342 0.45 20.01 -18.14
C GLU A 342 -0.11 21.08 -17.20
N ALA A 343 0.71 22.06 -16.85
CA ALA A 343 0.31 23.22 -16.08
C ALA A 343 0.89 24.50 -16.72
N PHE A 344 0.22 25.62 -16.50
CA PHE A 344 0.71 26.95 -16.87
C PHE A 344 0.51 27.93 -15.72
N GLU A 345 1.58 28.66 -15.46
CA GLU A 345 1.72 29.55 -14.31
C GLU A 345 1.90 31.00 -14.79
N VAL A 346 1.29 31.94 -14.07
CA VAL A 346 1.42 33.37 -14.37
C VAL A 346 2.36 34.01 -13.35
N GLY A 347 3.62 34.18 -13.73
CA GLY A 347 4.63 34.88 -12.91
C GLY A 347 5.62 33.92 -12.25
N SER A 348 5.98 34.21 -11.00
CA SER A 348 6.89 33.38 -10.19
C SER A 348 6.14 32.54 -9.14
N SER A 349 4.81 32.40 -9.24
CA SER A 349 4.09 31.33 -8.56
C SER A 349 4.54 30.01 -9.18
N VAL A 350 4.71 28.98 -8.36
CA VAL A 350 5.14 27.66 -8.80
C VAL A 350 4.08 26.69 -8.28
N LEU A 351 3.20 26.23 -9.17
CA LEU A 351 2.21 25.17 -8.95
C LEU A 351 2.87 23.82 -8.66
N GLU A 352 4.21 23.71 -8.74
CA GLU A 352 4.99 22.61 -8.12
C GLU A 352 5.00 22.73 -6.58
N GLY A 353 3.84 22.51 -5.97
CA GLY A 353 3.67 22.36 -4.54
C GLY A 353 3.71 20.88 -4.14
N GLY A 354 4.78 20.46 -3.45
CA GLY A 354 4.83 19.17 -2.79
C GLY A 354 3.83 19.14 -1.63
N CYS A 355 2.82 18.29 -1.73
CA CYS A 355 1.87 18.12 -0.65
C CYS A 355 2.54 17.44 0.56
N ASN A 356 2.85 18.23 1.59
CA ASN A 356 3.71 17.77 2.68
C ASN A 356 2.89 17.04 3.77
N ARG A 357 3.09 15.72 3.86
CA ARG A 357 3.02 14.94 5.11
C ARG A 357 4.31 14.12 5.36
N VAL A 358 5.41 14.46 4.69
CA VAL A 358 6.73 13.89 5.05
C VAL A 358 7.33 14.78 6.13
N ALA A 359 7.33 14.32 7.38
CA ALA A 359 7.95 15.03 8.48
C ALA A 359 9.48 15.10 8.25
N GLY A 360 10.00 16.28 7.92
CA GLY A 360 11.44 16.57 8.08
C GLY A 360 12.12 17.44 7.02
N LEU A 361 11.52 17.68 5.85
CA LEU A 361 12.07 18.61 4.86
C LEU A 361 10.97 19.60 4.43
N THR A 362 11.07 20.83 4.92
CA THR A 362 10.30 21.98 4.42
C THR A 362 10.76 22.28 3.00
N VAL A 363 10.02 21.79 2.02
CA VAL A 363 9.97 22.43 0.71
C VAL A 363 8.73 23.31 0.77
N ASP A 364 8.92 24.59 1.08
CA ASP A 364 7.88 25.61 0.98
C ASP A 364 7.56 25.84 -0.51
N GLY A 365 6.74 24.96 -1.08
CA GLY A 365 6.04 25.24 -2.34
C GLY A 365 4.76 26.02 -2.02
N PRO A 366 4.57 27.25 -2.53
CA PRO A 366 3.51 28.15 -2.08
C PRO A 366 2.08 27.68 -2.41
N ASP A 367 1.90 26.75 -3.36
CA ASP A 367 0.62 26.60 -4.07
C ASP A 367 -0.10 25.24 -3.88
N ALA A 368 0.37 24.33 -3.02
CA ALA A 368 -0.38 23.11 -2.64
C ALA A 368 -0.55 22.97 -1.13
N GLN A 369 -1.76 22.60 -0.68
CA GLN A 369 -2.10 22.49 0.74
C GLN A 369 -2.86 21.20 1.08
N ASN A 370 -2.72 20.76 2.34
CA ASN A 370 -3.55 19.70 2.91
C ASN A 370 -5.00 20.21 3.08
N THR A 371 -5.97 19.32 2.92
CA THR A 371 -7.39 19.63 3.16
C THR A 371 -8.03 18.59 4.06
N ASP A 372 -8.95 19.05 4.92
CA ASP A 372 -9.76 18.20 5.81
C ASP A 372 -11.07 17.74 5.14
N ASP A 373 -11.31 18.13 3.88
CA ASP A 373 -12.50 17.72 3.14
C ASP A 373 -12.48 16.20 2.89
N LYS A 374 -13.52 15.51 3.36
CA LYS A 374 -13.62 14.04 3.33
C LYS A 374 -13.42 13.45 1.93
N ILE A 375 -13.99 14.07 0.90
CA ILE A 375 -13.88 13.58 -0.47
C ILE A 375 -12.48 13.85 -1.01
N CYS A 376 -11.89 15.00 -0.72
CA CYS A 376 -10.50 15.28 -1.07
C CYS A 376 -9.49 14.33 -0.41
N LEU A 377 -9.77 13.90 0.82
CA LEU A 377 -8.98 12.89 1.54
C LEU A 377 -8.99 11.53 0.84
N GLU A 378 -10.11 11.13 0.20
CA GLU A 378 -10.19 9.91 -0.60
C GLU A 378 -9.24 9.92 -1.81
N PHE A 379 -8.87 11.12 -2.29
CA PHE A 379 -7.99 11.33 -3.45
C PHE A 379 -6.62 11.88 -3.06
N GLY A 380 -6.11 11.59 -1.85
CA GLY A 380 -4.75 11.96 -1.45
C GLY A 380 -4.63 13.17 -0.51
N GLY A 381 -5.74 13.83 -0.18
CA GLY A 381 -5.80 14.87 0.87
C GLY A 381 -5.16 16.21 0.49
N CYS A 382 -4.84 16.38 -0.79
CA CYS A 382 -4.14 17.54 -1.33
C CYS A 382 -5.03 18.33 -2.27
N HIS A 383 -4.83 19.64 -2.29
CA HIS A 383 -5.46 20.53 -3.26
C HIS A 383 -4.47 21.57 -3.78
N VAL A 384 -4.70 22.00 -5.01
CA VAL A 384 -4.11 23.21 -5.58
C VAL A 384 -4.75 24.39 -4.86
N SER A 385 -3.92 25.26 -4.31
CA SER A 385 -4.29 26.46 -3.57
C SER A 385 -3.67 27.69 -4.23
N HIS A 386 -4.10 28.89 -3.85
CA HIS A 386 -3.51 30.16 -4.34
C HIS A 386 -3.45 30.33 -5.87
N SER A 387 -4.31 29.64 -6.62
CA SER A 387 -4.35 29.78 -8.08
C SER A 387 -4.44 31.25 -8.50
N ALA A 388 -3.64 31.68 -9.48
CA ALA A 388 -3.68 33.03 -10.01
C ALA A 388 -4.64 33.12 -11.21
N ALA A 389 -5.12 34.35 -11.48
CA ALA A 389 -5.94 34.59 -12.65
C ALA A 389 -5.12 34.34 -13.93
N GLY A 390 -5.57 33.40 -14.77
CA GLY A 390 -4.88 33.02 -16.00
C GLY A 390 -4.07 31.73 -15.92
N GLU A 391 -3.95 31.12 -14.74
CA GLU A 391 -3.33 29.79 -14.60
C GLU A 391 -4.27 28.69 -15.07
N TYR A 392 -3.69 27.56 -15.51
CA TYR A 392 -4.46 26.40 -15.89
C TYR A 392 -3.73 25.07 -15.64
N LEU A 393 -4.53 24.01 -15.53
CA LEU A 393 -4.08 22.62 -15.47
C LEU A 393 -4.75 21.82 -16.59
N VAL A 394 -4.04 20.86 -17.17
CA VAL A 394 -4.52 19.99 -18.25
C VAL A 394 -4.43 18.53 -17.84
N TYR A 395 -5.51 17.79 -18.06
CA TYR A 395 -5.63 16.36 -17.82
C TYR A 395 -5.93 15.65 -19.14
N LYS A 396 -5.07 14.74 -19.57
CA LYS A 396 -5.25 13.94 -20.78
C LYS A 396 -5.97 12.65 -20.42
N PHE A 397 -7.06 12.35 -21.12
CA PHE A 397 -7.87 11.16 -20.87
C PHE A 397 -8.33 10.48 -22.17
N THR A 398 -8.68 9.19 -22.08
CA THR A 398 -9.24 8.40 -23.18
C THR A 398 -10.61 7.85 -22.80
N HIS A 399 -11.42 7.44 -23.77
CA HIS A 399 -12.69 6.75 -23.54
C HIS A 399 -12.79 5.48 -24.38
N ALA A 400 -13.71 4.59 -24.03
CA ALA A 400 -13.99 3.39 -24.80
C ALA A 400 -15.08 3.65 -25.86
N ASP A 401 -14.96 3.03 -27.03
CA ASP A 401 -15.89 3.24 -28.17
C ASP A 401 -17.30 2.72 -27.92
N ASN A 402 -17.46 1.75 -27.01
CA ASN A 402 -18.72 1.07 -26.77
C ASN A 402 -19.81 1.95 -26.14
N PHE A 403 -19.49 3.21 -25.80
CA PHE A 403 -20.43 4.21 -25.29
C PHE A 403 -20.83 5.26 -26.33
N ALA A 404 -20.37 5.13 -27.58
CA ALA A 404 -20.71 6.08 -28.63
C ALA A 404 -22.12 5.85 -29.19
N ILE A 405 -22.92 6.91 -29.26
CA ILE A 405 -24.19 6.96 -29.99
C ILE A 405 -23.99 7.96 -31.13
N ASP A 406 -24.15 7.50 -32.38
CA ASP A 406 -23.91 8.31 -33.59
C ASP A 406 -22.53 8.99 -33.63
N GLY A 407 -21.50 8.29 -33.13
CA GLY A 407 -20.12 8.79 -33.11
C GLY A 407 -19.81 9.77 -31.97
N ILE A 408 -20.71 9.90 -30.99
CA ILE A 408 -20.58 10.81 -29.85
C ILE A 408 -20.70 10.05 -28.54
N VAL A 409 -19.76 10.27 -27.62
CA VAL A 409 -19.81 9.78 -26.24
C VAL A 409 -20.16 10.97 -25.34
N LEU A 410 -21.24 10.88 -24.57
CA LEU A 410 -21.61 11.95 -23.62
C LEU A 410 -21.01 11.67 -22.24
N VAL A 411 -20.37 12.69 -21.66
CA VAL A 411 -19.75 12.61 -20.34
C VAL A 411 -20.14 13.78 -19.44
N ASP A 412 -20.20 13.52 -18.13
CA ASP A 412 -20.27 14.54 -17.10
C ASP A 412 -18.86 14.83 -16.58
N VAL A 413 -18.44 16.09 -16.66
CA VAL A 413 -17.16 16.55 -16.12
C VAL A 413 -17.38 17.17 -14.75
N MET A 414 -16.69 16.67 -13.73
CA MET A 414 -16.86 17.07 -12.34
C MET A 414 -15.57 17.73 -11.82
N ALA A 415 -15.69 18.89 -11.19
CA ALA A 415 -14.56 19.56 -10.54
C ALA A 415 -14.92 19.89 -9.08
N ARG A 416 -14.06 19.47 -8.12
CA ARG A 416 -14.26 19.72 -6.69
C ARG A 416 -13.45 20.93 -6.23
N ILE A 417 -14.17 22.00 -5.89
CA ILE A 417 -13.61 23.35 -5.81
C ILE A 417 -14.12 24.08 -4.55
N ALA A 418 -13.27 24.92 -3.96
CA ALA A 418 -13.59 25.88 -2.91
C ALA A 418 -13.02 27.27 -3.27
N SER A 419 -13.55 28.34 -2.66
CA SER A 419 -13.12 29.72 -2.90
C SER A 419 -13.41 30.59 -1.67
N PRO A 420 -12.95 31.85 -1.58
CA PRO A 420 -13.30 32.80 -0.52
C PRO A 420 -14.81 32.95 -0.29
N THR A 421 -15.21 33.82 0.62
CA THR A 421 -16.61 34.23 0.83
C THR A 421 -17.28 34.96 -0.34
N VAL A 422 -16.68 34.87 -1.54
CA VAL A 422 -17.16 35.44 -2.80
C VAL A 422 -16.93 34.38 -3.88
N GLU A 423 -17.93 34.21 -4.74
CA GLU A 423 -17.83 33.35 -5.92
C GLU A 423 -16.68 33.82 -6.84
N LYS A 424 -15.97 32.86 -7.42
CA LYS A 424 -14.88 33.06 -8.36
C LYS A 424 -15.16 32.25 -9.61
N LEU A 425 -14.89 32.83 -10.77
CA LEU A 425 -15.07 32.15 -12.03
C LEU A 425 -13.86 31.26 -12.32
N PHE A 426 -14.16 30.08 -12.82
CA PHE A 426 -13.22 29.19 -13.50
C PHE A 426 -13.89 28.67 -14.78
N ARG A 427 -13.10 28.18 -15.71
CA ARG A 427 -13.59 27.67 -16.98
C ARG A 427 -13.08 26.26 -17.19
N LEU A 428 -13.95 25.38 -17.67
CA LEU A 428 -13.57 24.06 -18.17
C LEU A 428 -13.54 24.12 -19.69
N GLU A 429 -12.50 23.54 -20.26
CA GLU A 429 -12.28 23.47 -21.70
C GLU A 429 -11.95 22.03 -22.07
N LEU A 430 -12.80 21.42 -22.86
CA LEU A 430 -12.51 20.14 -23.49
C LEU A 430 -11.78 20.43 -24.81
N MET A 431 -10.59 19.88 -24.94
CA MET A 431 -9.71 20.11 -26.07
C MET A 431 -9.41 18.80 -26.80
N TYR A 432 -9.26 18.95 -28.11
CA TYR A 432 -8.86 17.89 -29.03
C TYR A 432 -7.72 18.42 -29.91
N ASN A 433 -6.61 17.67 -30.02
CA ASN A 433 -5.38 18.11 -30.71
C ASN A 433 -4.93 19.54 -30.35
N GLY A 434 -5.06 19.90 -29.06
CA GLY A 434 -4.72 21.22 -28.55
C GLY A 434 -5.69 22.36 -28.92
N GLN A 435 -6.78 22.07 -29.66
CA GLN A 435 -7.84 23.02 -29.94
C GLN A 435 -9.02 22.82 -28.99
N VAL A 436 -9.59 23.91 -28.47
CA VAL A 436 -10.79 23.87 -27.61
C VAL A 436 -12.00 23.54 -28.49
N GLU A 437 -12.66 22.41 -28.23
CA GLU A 437 -13.91 22.06 -28.90
C GLU A 437 -15.12 22.56 -28.13
N TYR A 438 -15.10 22.34 -26.81
CA TYR A 438 -16.18 22.73 -25.92
C TYR A 438 -15.61 23.50 -24.74
N SER A 439 -16.36 24.49 -24.28
CA SER A 439 -15.98 25.26 -23.11
C SER A 439 -17.21 25.79 -22.39
N ASP A 440 -17.15 25.82 -21.06
CA ASP A 440 -18.12 26.54 -20.25
C ASP A 440 -17.45 27.18 -19.01
N THR A 441 -18.06 28.25 -18.50
CA THR A 441 -17.55 29.03 -17.36
C THR A 441 -18.49 28.87 -16.17
N PHE A 442 -17.91 28.52 -15.03
CA PHE A 442 -18.61 28.17 -13.81
C PHE A 442 -18.20 29.09 -12.66
N ALA A 443 -19.11 29.26 -11.70
CA ALA A 443 -18.84 29.94 -10.44
C ALA A 443 -18.49 28.92 -9.35
N SER A 444 -17.42 29.19 -8.61
CA SER A 444 -17.08 28.49 -7.37
C SER A 444 -18.08 28.86 -6.25
N PRO A 445 -18.20 28.06 -5.18
CA PRO A 445 -19.32 28.18 -4.23
C PRO A 445 -19.31 29.44 -3.37
N GLY A 446 -18.18 30.13 -3.20
CA GLY A 446 -18.15 31.37 -2.41
C GLY A 446 -18.32 31.17 -0.89
N LEU A 447 -18.02 29.98 -0.35
CA LEU A 447 -18.33 29.60 1.03
C LEU A 447 -17.11 29.61 1.98
N GLY A 448 -15.91 29.89 1.48
CA GLY A 448 -14.65 29.79 2.22
C GLY A 448 -13.71 28.72 1.64
N TYR A 449 -12.41 28.93 1.82
CA TYR A 449 -11.36 28.09 1.20
C TYR A 449 -11.36 26.61 1.62
N LYS A 450 -12.12 26.25 2.66
CA LYS A 450 -12.26 24.89 3.16
C LYS A 450 -13.63 24.26 2.85
N GLU A 451 -14.55 25.02 2.27
CA GLU A 451 -15.92 24.59 2.01
C GLU A 451 -16.07 24.14 0.55
N TYR A 452 -15.69 22.90 0.27
CA TYR A 452 -15.68 22.35 -1.08
C TYR A 452 -17.08 21.99 -1.58
N ARG A 453 -17.31 22.26 -2.88
CA ARG A 453 -18.46 21.77 -3.63
C ARG A 453 -17.99 21.14 -4.93
N THR A 454 -18.74 20.15 -5.39
CA THR A 454 -18.53 19.56 -6.72
C THR A 454 -19.41 20.31 -7.71
N ILE A 455 -18.78 20.87 -8.74
CA ILE A 455 -19.43 21.49 -9.88
C ILE A 455 -19.40 20.48 -11.03
N THR A 456 -20.55 20.28 -11.69
CA THR A 456 -20.67 19.32 -12.81
C THR A 456 -21.04 20.06 -14.08
N TRP A 457 -20.26 19.83 -15.14
CA TRP A 457 -20.57 20.17 -16.52
C TRP A 457 -21.19 18.94 -17.18
N ASN A 458 -22.50 18.96 -17.35
CA ASN A 458 -23.25 17.79 -17.80
C ASN A 458 -23.26 17.66 -19.33
N ASP A 459 -23.42 16.43 -19.81
CA ASP A 459 -23.68 16.10 -21.21
C ASP A 459 -22.63 16.67 -22.19
N VAL A 460 -21.35 16.63 -21.81
CA VAL A 460 -20.24 17.09 -22.66
C VAL A 460 -19.98 16.04 -23.74
N PRO A 461 -20.09 16.39 -25.03
CA PRO A 461 -19.86 15.44 -26.12
C PRO A 461 -18.37 15.25 -26.40
N LEU A 462 -17.94 13.99 -26.44
CA LEU A 462 -16.64 13.55 -26.94
C LEU A 462 -16.84 12.88 -28.31
N ARG A 463 -15.95 13.16 -29.27
CA ARG A 463 -15.97 12.47 -30.57
C ARG A 463 -15.40 11.07 -30.42
N SER A 464 -16.15 10.05 -30.85
CA SER A 464 -15.73 8.66 -30.70
C SER A 464 -14.58 8.26 -31.63
N GLU A 465 -14.39 8.98 -32.74
CA GLU A 465 -13.28 8.73 -33.66
C GLU A 465 -11.93 9.12 -33.04
N GLU A 466 -11.95 9.86 -31.93
CA GLU A 466 -10.79 10.42 -31.28
C GLU A 466 -10.60 9.84 -29.90
N TYR A 467 -9.57 9.02 -29.75
CA TYR A 467 -9.37 8.28 -28.50
C TYR A 467 -8.79 9.12 -27.38
N THR A 468 -8.09 10.23 -27.68
CA THR A 468 -7.43 11.07 -26.67
C THR A 468 -8.01 12.47 -26.64
N HIS A 469 -8.44 12.88 -25.45
CA HIS A 469 -8.97 14.20 -25.15
C HIS A 469 -8.13 14.86 -24.07
N SER A 470 -8.15 16.18 -24.01
CA SER A 470 -7.54 16.95 -22.92
C SER A 470 -8.59 17.80 -22.25
N LEU A 471 -8.73 17.68 -20.94
CA LEU A 471 -9.57 18.54 -20.11
C LEU A 471 -8.69 19.61 -19.46
N ARG A 472 -8.91 20.88 -19.81
CA ARG A 472 -8.23 22.01 -19.21
C ARG A 472 -9.15 22.74 -18.23
N ILE A 473 -8.66 22.99 -17.02
CA ILE A 473 -9.30 23.88 -16.04
C ILE A 473 -8.54 25.19 -15.97
N TRP A 474 -9.23 26.31 -16.22
CA TRP A 474 -8.67 27.65 -16.27
C TRP A 474 -9.19 28.49 -15.10
N PHE A 475 -8.30 29.05 -14.29
CA PHE A 475 -8.66 29.89 -13.15
C PHE A 475 -8.89 31.33 -13.62
N VAL A 476 -10.12 31.67 -14.01
CA VAL A 476 -10.45 32.98 -14.61
C VAL A 476 -10.22 34.13 -13.62
N ASN A 477 -10.58 33.97 -12.35
CA ASN A 477 -10.36 34.99 -11.31
C ASN A 477 -9.22 34.67 -10.33
N GLY A 478 -8.61 33.49 -10.42
CA GLY A 478 -7.72 32.97 -9.37
C GLY A 478 -8.41 32.84 -7.99
N ASN A 479 -7.62 32.61 -6.95
CA ASN A 479 -8.04 32.39 -5.57
C ASN A 479 -9.08 31.27 -5.45
N ILE A 480 -8.83 30.18 -6.17
CA ILE A 480 -9.65 28.99 -6.15
C ILE A 480 -8.82 27.83 -5.61
N ASN A 481 -9.35 27.15 -4.60
CA ASN A 481 -8.83 25.89 -4.12
C ASN A 481 -9.44 24.75 -4.93
N PHE A 482 -8.63 23.91 -5.55
CA PHE A 482 -9.07 22.87 -6.47
C PHE A 482 -8.46 21.52 -6.07
N CYS A 483 -9.32 20.54 -5.82
CA CYS A 483 -8.93 19.32 -5.12
C CYS A 483 -8.99 18.07 -5.99
N SER A 484 -10.01 17.94 -6.84
CA SER A 484 -10.16 16.77 -7.70
C SER A 484 -10.92 17.09 -8.98
N ILE A 485 -10.64 16.33 -10.03
CA ILE A 485 -11.37 16.37 -11.30
C ILE A 485 -11.77 14.97 -11.72
N GLY A 486 -12.92 14.83 -12.36
CA GLY A 486 -13.40 13.56 -12.86
C GLY A 486 -14.22 13.70 -14.13
N VAL A 487 -14.32 12.61 -14.87
CA VAL A 487 -15.12 12.48 -16.08
C VAL A 487 -15.87 11.16 -15.98
N ASN A 488 -17.20 11.20 -16.07
CA ASN A 488 -18.07 10.02 -15.96
C ASN A 488 -18.96 9.91 -17.19
N TYR A 489 -19.31 8.68 -17.62
CA TYR A 489 -20.32 8.51 -18.67
C TYR A 489 -21.70 8.95 -18.16
N VAL A 490 -22.48 9.63 -19.00
CA VAL A 490 -23.88 9.96 -18.70
C VAL A 490 -24.68 8.66 -18.58
N LYS A 491 -25.22 8.41 -17.39
CA LYS A 491 -25.78 7.11 -16.98
C LYS A 491 -27.11 6.75 -17.67
N GLU A 492 -27.72 7.66 -18.43
CA GLU A 492 -29.17 7.60 -18.73
C GLU A 492 -29.60 7.28 -20.17
N ILE A 493 -28.72 6.92 -21.10
CA ILE A 493 -29.16 6.54 -22.46
C ILE A 493 -29.02 5.04 -22.71
N TRP A 494 -29.63 4.24 -21.85
CA TRP A 494 -30.07 2.90 -22.27
C TRP A 494 -31.58 2.96 -22.44
N PRO A 495 -32.13 2.82 -23.67
CA PRO A 495 -33.55 2.56 -23.80
C PRO A 495 -33.83 1.28 -23.02
N THR A 496 -34.51 1.41 -21.89
CA THR A 496 -35.00 0.28 -21.12
C THR A 496 -35.89 -0.52 -22.05
N ILE A 497 -35.39 -1.66 -22.53
CA ILE A 497 -36.20 -2.65 -23.23
C ILE A 497 -37.35 -2.98 -22.27
N PRO A 498 -38.62 -2.76 -22.64
CA PRO A 498 -39.73 -2.94 -21.72
C PRO A 498 -39.84 -4.42 -21.33
N SER A 499 -39.46 -4.72 -20.09
CA SER A 499 -39.71 -6.01 -19.46
C SER A 499 -41.23 -6.14 -19.25
N SER A 500 -41.87 -6.92 -20.12
CA SER A 500 -43.27 -7.29 -19.97
C SER A 500 -43.44 -8.32 -18.85
N THR A 501 -43.68 -7.86 -17.63
CA THR A 501 -44.32 -8.68 -16.59
C THR A 501 -45.36 -7.83 -15.89
N LEU A 502 -46.62 -8.14 -16.20
CA LEU A 502 -47.82 -7.73 -15.48
C LEU A 502 -47.71 -8.17 -14.01
N ASP A 503 -47.85 -7.23 -13.09
CA ASP A 503 -48.44 -7.51 -11.78
C ASP A 503 -49.30 -6.32 -11.30
N PRO A 504 -50.38 -6.59 -10.54
CA PRO A 504 -51.50 -5.68 -10.38
C PRO A 504 -51.32 -4.68 -9.22
N ALA A 505 -52.05 -3.57 -9.35
CA ALA A 505 -52.01 -2.36 -8.52
C ALA A 505 -52.30 -2.56 -7.01
N PRO A 506 -51.77 -1.68 -6.13
CA PRO A 506 -52.08 -1.66 -4.72
C PRO A 506 -53.36 -0.85 -4.40
N PHE A 507 -54.17 -1.36 -3.47
CA PHE A 507 -55.27 -0.63 -2.84
C PHE A 507 -54.74 0.28 -1.70
N PRO A 508 -55.31 1.49 -1.49
CA PRO A 508 -54.90 2.39 -0.43
C PRO A 508 -55.73 2.16 0.85
N THR A 509 -55.06 2.01 2.00
CA THR A 509 -55.72 2.05 3.32
C THR A 509 -55.32 3.31 4.09
N LEU A 510 -56.30 4.20 4.23
CA LEU A 510 -56.36 5.31 5.18
C LEU A 510 -56.58 4.78 6.60
N HIS A 511 -55.85 5.27 7.61
CA HIS A 511 -56.39 5.41 8.97
C HIS A 511 -55.65 6.46 9.83
N PRO A 512 -56.33 7.02 10.85
CA PRO A 512 -56.22 8.43 11.22
C PRO A 512 -55.44 8.67 12.53
N THR A 513 -54.96 9.90 12.66
CA THR A 513 -54.48 10.52 13.90
C THR A 513 -55.63 10.82 14.88
N PRO A 514 -55.33 10.78 16.19
CA PRO A 514 -55.95 11.75 17.10
C PRO A 514 -54.93 12.49 17.97
N LEU A 515 -55.13 13.81 18.00
CA LEU A 515 -54.57 14.79 18.94
C LEU A 515 -55.21 14.63 20.33
N VAL A 516 -54.41 14.69 21.40
CA VAL A 516 -54.86 15.03 22.77
C VAL A 516 -53.83 15.93 23.44
N PHE A 517 -54.28 17.08 23.95
CA PHE A 517 -53.51 18.06 24.73
C PHE A 517 -53.68 17.82 26.26
N THR A 518 -52.54 17.69 26.98
CA THR A 518 -52.09 18.21 28.32
C THR A 518 -53.03 18.34 29.54
N PRO A 519 -52.57 18.60 30.81
CA PRO A 519 -51.20 18.64 31.42
C PRO A 519 -51.06 17.99 32.85
N THR A 520 -49.85 17.77 33.37
CA THR A 520 -49.38 18.30 34.70
C THR A 520 -47.94 17.85 35.10
N ARG A 521 -47.23 18.81 35.69
CA ARG A 521 -45.87 18.81 36.27
C ARG A 521 -45.53 17.62 37.21
N LYS A 522 -44.34 17.04 37.01
CA LYS A 522 -43.47 16.44 38.06
C LYS A 522 -42.00 16.89 37.82
N PRO A 523 -41.12 16.84 38.84
CA PRO A 523 -39.92 17.67 38.93
C PRO A 523 -38.84 17.28 37.92
N SER A 524 -38.19 18.30 37.38
CA SER A 524 -36.96 18.25 36.61
C SER A 524 -35.84 17.55 37.40
N THR A 525 -35.53 16.30 37.06
CA THR A 525 -34.16 15.79 37.20
C THR A 525 -33.30 16.59 36.23
N GLY A 526 -32.35 17.37 36.76
CA GLY A 526 -31.39 18.12 35.95
C GLY A 526 -30.64 17.23 34.96
N PRO A 527 -30.13 17.78 33.86
CA PRO A 527 -29.46 17.00 32.83
C PRO A 527 -28.20 16.36 33.44
N THR A 528 -28.20 15.03 33.54
CA THR A 528 -26.97 14.27 33.65
C THR A 528 -26.25 14.45 32.33
N VAL A 529 -25.28 15.36 32.28
CA VAL A 529 -24.40 15.50 31.12
C VAL A 529 -23.49 14.27 31.13
N GLY A 530 -23.93 13.21 30.46
CA GLY A 530 -23.05 12.10 30.13
C GLY A 530 -22.02 12.64 29.14
N LEU A 531 -20.79 12.80 29.60
CA LEU A 531 -19.66 13.15 28.75
C LEU A 531 -19.54 12.13 27.62
N THR A 532 -19.37 12.62 26.40
CA THR A 532 -19.32 11.80 25.18
C THR A 532 -18.23 10.74 25.31
N PRO A 533 -18.53 9.44 25.09
CA PRO A 533 -17.51 8.41 25.04
C PRO A 533 -16.50 8.70 23.93
N ASP A 534 -15.25 8.35 24.16
CA ASP A 534 -14.18 8.41 23.17
C ASP A 534 -14.64 7.72 21.86
N PRO A 535 -14.63 8.42 20.71
CA PRO A 535 -15.18 7.90 19.44
C PRO A 535 -14.41 6.70 18.85
N ASP A 536 -13.21 6.38 19.34
CA ASP A 536 -12.33 5.39 18.70
C ASP A 536 -12.62 3.92 19.04
N GLY A 537 -13.73 3.61 19.72
CA GLY A 537 -14.15 2.21 19.91
C GLY A 537 -13.08 1.37 20.60
N LEU A 538 -12.55 1.86 21.73
CA LEU A 538 -11.45 1.29 22.50
C LEU A 538 -11.49 -0.26 22.51
N VAL A 539 -10.42 -0.86 21.99
CA VAL A 539 -10.18 -2.31 22.03
C VAL A 539 -10.31 -2.78 23.47
N ILE A 540 -11.18 -3.76 23.73
CA ILE A 540 -11.40 -4.24 25.09
C ILE A 540 -10.15 -4.99 25.54
N ALA A 541 -9.52 -4.48 26.59
CA ALA A 541 -8.19 -4.90 26.99
C ALA A 541 -8.23 -6.06 28.01
N VAL A 542 -7.19 -6.90 28.03
CA VAL A 542 -7.14 -8.18 28.77
C VAL A 542 -6.11 -8.11 29.90
N PRO A 543 -6.41 -8.54 31.14
CA PRO A 543 -5.44 -8.58 32.23
C PRO A 543 -4.21 -9.49 31.97
N PRO A 544 -3.03 -9.21 32.59
CA PRO A 544 -2.76 -8.06 33.46
C PRO A 544 -2.77 -6.75 32.67
N ILE A 545 -3.42 -5.75 33.25
CA ILE A 545 -3.62 -4.44 32.62
C ILE A 545 -3.45 -3.33 33.64
N THR A 546 -2.83 -2.24 33.21
CA THR A 546 -2.71 -0.99 33.96
C THR A 546 -3.18 0.17 33.08
N TRP A 547 -3.89 1.12 33.68
CA TRP A 547 -4.35 2.36 33.09
C TRP A 547 -3.73 3.54 33.83
N SER A 548 -3.34 4.59 33.11
CA SER A 548 -3.28 5.92 33.70
C SER A 548 -4.68 6.30 34.18
N ALA A 549 -4.77 7.10 35.24
CA ALA A 549 -6.06 7.54 35.72
C ALA A 549 -6.88 8.29 34.65
N LEU A 550 -6.23 8.94 33.66
CA LEU A 550 -6.88 9.62 32.54
C LEU A 550 -7.32 8.68 31.38
N ASP A 551 -6.91 7.40 31.38
CA ASP A 551 -7.29 6.42 30.36
C ASP A 551 -8.69 5.81 30.60
N TYR A 552 -9.56 6.51 31.34
CA TYR A 552 -10.90 6.04 31.66
C TYR A 552 -11.79 5.92 30.42
N TYR A 553 -12.76 5.02 30.44
CA TYR A 553 -13.79 4.90 29.42
C TYR A 553 -14.84 6.03 29.54
N GLN A 554 -15.40 6.22 30.74
CA GLN A 554 -16.34 7.31 31.06
C GLN A 554 -15.99 7.91 32.43
N ALA A 555 -16.27 9.19 32.60
CA ALA A 555 -16.20 9.88 33.87
C ALA A 555 -17.54 10.55 34.21
N PHE A 556 -17.75 10.77 35.50
CA PHE A 556 -18.75 11.68 36.02
C PHE A 556 -18.05 12.68 36.92
N GLU A 557 -18.20 13.94 36.55
CA GLU A 557 -17.59 15.11 37.14
C GLU A 557 -18.72 16.06 37.55
N THR A 558 -18.69 16.55 38.78
CA THR A 558 -19.74 17.44 39.32
C THR A 558 -19.49 18.90 38.95
N THR A 559 -18.26 19.25 38.57
CA THR A 559 -17.84 20.59 38.15
C THR A 559 -17.24 20.66 36.74
N PRO A 560 -17.91 20.14 35.69
CA PRO A 560 -17.30 19.92 34.37
C PRO A 560 -16.94 21.20 33.61
N ASP A 561 -17.49 22.36 34.01
CA ASP A 561 -17.22 23.65 33.37
C ASP A 561 -15.83 24.23 33.74
N THR A 562 -15.11 23.61 34.66
CA THR A 562 -13.84 24.11 35.18
C THR A 562 -12.79 23.00 35.25
N SER A 563 -12.16 22.62 34.14
CA SER A 563 -11.02 21.69 34.20
C SER A 563 -9.80 22.35 34.85
N LEU A 564 -9.45 21.90 36.06
CA LEU A 564 -8.36 22.38 36.89
C LEU A 564 -7.07 21.57 36.66
N GLY A 565 -5.91 22.19 36.95
CA GLY A 565 -4.60 21.53 37.00
C GLY A 565 -3.88 21.35 35.65
N GLY A 566 -4.58 21.48 34.52
CA GLY A 566 -3.99 21.60 33.18
C GLY A 566 -3.38 20.31 32.59
N CYS A 567 -3.66 19.14 33.17
CA CYS A 567 -3.13 17.86 32.71
C CYS A 567 -4.17 17.00 31.95
N ASN A 568 -5.45 17.42 31.94
CA ASN A 568 -6.50 16.70 31.23
C ASN A 568 -6.47 17.02 29.72
N TRP A 569 -5.86 16.13 28.94
CA TRP A 569 -5.78 16.24 27.48
C TRP A 569 -7.09 15.94 26.75
N ARG A 570 -8.10 15.38 27.44
CA ARG A 570 -9.40 15.03 26.86
C ARG A 570 -10.36 16.22 26.79
N ASN A 571 -10.08 17.26 27.59
CA ASN A 571 -10.89 18.49 27.66
C ASN A 571 -12.40 18.22 27.88
N ASP A 572 -12.71 17.21 28.70
CA ASP A 572 -14.06 16.75 29.02
C ASP A 572 -14.50 17.15 30.44
N GLY A 573 -13.79 18.08 31.06
CA GLY A 573 -14.15 18.67 32.35
C GLY A 573 -13.53 17.99 33.56
N VAL A 574 -13.01 16.76 33.45
CA VAL A 574 -12.32 16.09 34.57
C VAL A 574 -11.09 16.89 34.99
N ASP A 575 -10.93 17.03 36.30
CA ASP A 575 -9.82 17.75 36.92
C ASP A 575 -8.56 16.91 37.03
N ALA A 576 -7.44 17.40 36.48
CA ALA A 576 -6.19 16.66 36.48
C ALA A 576 -4.96 17.56 36.51
N GLN A 577 -3.97 17.17 37.29
CA GLN A 577 -2.68 17.86 37.43
C GLN A 577 -1.50 16.92 37.18
N PRO A 578 -0.30 17.44 36.87
CA PRO A 578 0.90 16.62 36.81
C PRO A 578 1.15 15.90 38.14
N THR A 579 1.51 14.61 38.07
CA THR A 579 1.88 13.84 39.25
C THR A 579 3.39 13.93 39.52
N THR A 580 3.77 14.06 40.78
CA THR A 580 5.20 13.98 41.19
C THR A 580 5.60 12.57 41.63
N ASP A 581 4.66 11.64 41.68
CA ASP A 581 4.92 10.27 42.12
C ASP A 581 5.65 9.48 41.03
N THR A 582 6.85 9.01 41.36
CA THR A 582 7.70 8.28 40.42
C THR A 582 7.13 6.93 40.09
N ILE A 583 6.39 6.28 41.00
CA ILE A 583 5.75 4.99 40.70
C ILE A 583 4.66 5.19 39.65
N CYS A 584 3.81 6.21 39.78
CA CYS A 584 2.80 6.53 38.76
C CYS A 584 3.45 6.77 37.39
N ARG A 585 4.54 7.55 37.34
CA ARG A 585 5.20 7.92 36.08
C ARG A 585 5.95 6.76 35.45
N GLU A 586 6.71 6.04 36.26
CA GLU A 586 7.64 5.02 35.80
C GLU A 586 6.96 3.66 35.67
N ARG A 587 6.31 3.16 36.74
CA ARG A 587 5.67 1.84 36.72
C ARG A 587 4.40 1.82 35.86
N ASP A 588 3.60 2.88 35.96
CA ASP A 588 2.23 2.90 35.43
C ASP A 588 2.04 3.84 34.24
N GLY A 589 3.12 4.46 33.74
CA GLY A 589 3.09 5.33 32.56
C GLY A 589 2.32 6.65 32.71
N SER A 590 1.94 7.01 33.92
CA SER A 590 1.01 8.08 34.21
C SER A 590 1.73 9.37 34.59
N ASN A 591 1.74 10.35 33.67
CA ASN A 591 2.32 11.67 33.90
C ASN A 591 1.37 12.64 34.63
N CYS A 592 0.10 12.28 34.75
CA CYS A 592 -0.94 13.08 35.39
C CYS A 592 -1.64 12.25 36.47
N ASN A 593 -2.20 12.92 37.47
CA ASN A 593 -3.20 12.34 38.35
C ASN A 593 -4.50 13.12 38.24
N ILE A 594 -5.62 12.43 38.44
CA ILE A 594 -6.89 13.09 38.72
C ILE A 594 -6.76 13.79 40.06
N GLY A 595 -7.15 15.07 40.08
CA GLY A 595 -7.10 15.93 41.25
C GLY A 595 -8.46 16.58 41.47
N TRP A 596 -8.62 17.31 42.59
CA TRP A 596 -9.90 17.96 42.94
C TRP A 596 -11.12 17.02 42.89
N TRP A 597 -10.89 15.71 42.97
CA TRP A 597 -11.93 14.72 42.81
C TRP A 597 -12.90 14.81 43.98
N GLU A 598 -14.11 15.31 43.72
CA GLU A 598 -15.14 15.58 44.72
C GLU A 598 -15.91 14.31 45.08
N ALA A 599 -16.74 14.43 46.11
CA ALA A 599 -17.58 13.31 46.52
C ALA A 599 -18.61 12.99 45.42
N GLU A 600 -18.85 11.70 45.23
CA GLU A 600 -19.78 11.13 44.25
C GLU A 600 -19.30 11.06 42.80
N GLU A 601 -18.12 11.60 42.51
CA GLU A 601 -17.49 11.51 41.19
C GLU A 601 -16.91 10.12 40.94
N TYR A 602 -16.81 9.75 39.66
CA TYR A 602 -16.27 8.45 39.29
C TYR A 602 -15.60 8.42 37.94
N LEU A 603 -14.72 7.42 37.79
CA LEU A 603 -14.09 7.01 36.55
C LEU A 603 -14.45 5.55 36.30
N THR A 604 -14.64 5.17 35.04
CA THR A 604 -14.91 3.79 34.65
C THR A 604 -13.85 3.30 33.68
N TYR A 605 -13.49 2.02 33.73
CA TYR A 605 -12.50 1.38 32.87
C TYR A 605 -13.12 0.10 32.30
N ARG A 606 -12.93 -0.16 31.00
CA ARG A 606 -13.47 -1.35 30.33
C ARG A 606 -12.38 -2.38 30.10
N PHE A 607 -12.68 -3.65 30.38
CA PHE A 607 -11.78 -4.77 30.13
C PHE A 607 -12.57 -6.07 29.90
N THR A 608 -11.91 -7.07 29.32
CA THR A 608 -12.49 -8.39 29.07
C THR A 608 -11.66 -9.42 29.80
N ILE A 609 -12.35 -10.35 30.46
CA ILE A 609 -11.76 -11.62 30.87
C ILE A 609 -12.05 -12.64 29.76
N PRO A 610 -11.01 -13.15 29.07
CA PRO A 610 -11.18 -14.15 28.02
C PRO A 610 -11.98 -15.37 28.48
N SER A 611 -12.69 -16.01 27.54
CA SER A 611 -13.55 -17.20 27.77
C SER A 611 -12.89 -18.32 28.59
N ASN A 612 -11.57 -18.39 28.55
CA ASN A 612 -10.74 -19.40 29.16
C ASN A 612 -10.02 -18.91 30.45
N SER A 613 -10.13 -17.63 30.83
CA SER A 613 -9.33 -17.01 31.90
C SER A 613 -10.14 -16.70 33.16
N ALA A 614 -11.04 -17.61 33.55
CA ALA A 614 -11.69 -17.52 34.85
C ALA A 614 -10.64 -17.64 35.97
N GLY A 615 -10.70 -16.78 36.98
CA GLY A 615 -9.72 -16.86 38.08
C GLY A 615 -9.82 -15.72 39.07
N ASP A 616 -8.86 -15.71 39.99
CA ASP A 616 -8.72 -14.67 41.00
C ASP A 616 -7.78 -13.57 40.49
N TYR A 617 -8.24 -12.33 40.60
CA TYR A 617 -7.55 -11.13 40.15
C TYR A 617 -7.40 -10.14 41.30
N ASP A 618 -6.33 -9.36 41.27
CA ASP A 618 -6.14 -8.22 42.17
C ASP A 618 -6.46 -6.93 41.41
N VAL A 619 -7.35 -6.10 41.96
CA VAL A 619 -7.58 -4.74 41.44
C VAL A 619 -6.76 -3.76 42.27
N ARG A 620 -5.96 -2.93 41.60
CA ARG A 620 -5.11 -1.93 42.26
C ARG A 620 -5.53 -0.53 41.87
N VAL A 621 -5.62 0.38 42.82
CA VAL A 621 -5.73 1.83 42.58
C VAL A 621 -4.65 2.54 43.35
N ARG A 622 -3.87 3.39 42.67
CA ARG A 622 -2.84 4.21 43.32
C ARG A 622 -3.43 5.57 43.66
N ALA A 623 -3.66 5.82 44.94
CA ALA A 623 -4.44 6.96 45.44
C ALA A 623 -3.69 7.77 46.52
N ALA A 624 -4.03 9.05 46.65
CA ALA A 624 -3.46 9.97 47.63
C ALA A 624 -4.50 10.96 48.17
N SER A 625 -4.31 11.44 49.40
CA SER A 625 -5.07 12.56 49.96
C SER A 625 -4.22 13.33 50.97
N ASN A 626 -4.54 14.61 51.20
CA ASN A 626 -4.01 15.36 52.34
C ASN A 626 -4.99 15.41 53.53
N ARG A 627 -6.16 14.76 53.42
CA ARG A 627 -7.19 14.77 54.46
C ARG A 627 -7.37 13.36 55.03
N ALA A 628 -7.55 13.27 56.34
CA ALA A 628 -7.94 12.03 56.98
C ALA A 628 -9.39 11.65 56.66
N GLY A 629 -9.71 10.36 56.80
CA GLY A 629 -11.07 9.83 56.60
C GLY A 629 -11.59 10.02 55.18
N ARG A 630 -10.70 9.90 54.18
CA ARG A 630 -11.10 9.85 52.77
C ARG A 630 -11.22 8.40 52.32
N HIS A 631 -12.21 8.11 51.49
CA HIS A 631 -12.48 6.78 51.00
C HIS A 631 -12.72 6.77 49.49
N ILE A 632 -12.22 5.74 48.82
CA ILE A 632 -12.61 5.37 47.46
C ILE A 632 -13.34 4.03 47.47
N LYS A 633 -14.25 3.84 46.52
CA LYS A 633 -14.97 2.59 46.29
C LYS A 633 -14.61 2.04 44.91
N MET A 634 -14.29 0.76 44.85
CA MET A 634 -14.05 0.02 43.60
C MET A 634 -15.27 -0.86 43.35
N GLU A 635 -15.92 -0.73 42.20
CA GLU A 635 -17.09 -1.53 41.82
C GLU A 635 -16.81 -2.27 40.51
N LEU A 636 -17.08 -3.57 40.48
CA LEU A 636 -17.01 -4.37 39.27
C LEU A 636 -18.41 -4.63 38.73
N MET A 637 -18.63 -4.35 37.45
CA MET A 637 -19.93 -4.54 36.79
C MET A 637 -19.73 -5.27 35.46
N ARG A 638 -20.73 -6.02 35.01
CA ARG A 638 -20.71 -6.52 33.62
C ARG A 638 -21.10 -5.42 32.64
N SER A 639 -20.48 -5.43 31.47
CA SER A 639 -20.71 -4.42 30.42
C SER A 639 -22.16 -4.36 29.92
N ASN A 640 -22.91 -5.45 30.05
CA ASN A 640 -24.31 -5.57 29.64
C ASN A 640 -25.31 -4.90 30.61
N GLY A 641 -24.83 -4.14 31.60
CA GLY A 641 -25.68 -3.41 32.56
C GLY A 641 -26.30 -4.28 33.65
N SER A 642 -25.83 -5.52 33.84
CA SER A 642 -26.19 -6.34 35.01
C SER A 642 -25.77 -5.63 36.30
N ALA A 643 -26.49 -5.86 37.41
CA ALA A 643 -26.15 -5.31 38.72
C ALA A 643 -24.68 -5.56 39.10
N VAL A 644 -24.11 -4.64 39.90
CA VAL A 644 -22.73 -4.69 40.44
C VAL A 644 -22.42 -6.10 40.93
N SER A 645 -21.44 -6.77 40.31
CA SER A 645 -21.09 -8.15 40.65
C SER A 645 -20.39 -8.25 41.99
N SER A 646 -19.63 -7.21 42.36
CA SER A 646 -18.90 -7.10 43.62
C SER A 646 -18.35 -5.68 43.79
N TYR A 647 -18.07 -5.26 45.03
CA TYR A 647 -17.41 -3.98 45.32
C TYR A 647 -16.61 -4.06 46.62
N GLU A 648 -15.68 -3.13 46.80
CA GLU A 648 -14.95 -2.93 48.06
C GLU A 648 -14.66 -1.44 48.31
N THR A 649 -14.52 -1.03 49.57
CA THR A 649 -14.20 0.38 49.95
C THR A 649 -12.89 0.45 50.71
N TYR A 650 -12.02 1.39 50.35
CA TYR A 650 -10.70 1.56 50.93
C TYR A 650 -10.49 2.95 51.51
N ASP A 651 -9.72 3.02 52.59
CA ASP A 651 -9.18 4.25 53.14
C ASP A 651 -8.05 4.76 52.24
N VAL A 652 -8.11 6.04 51.87
CA VAL A 652 -7.03 6.71 51.13
C VAL A 652 -6.03 7.29 52.13
N PRO A 653 -4.71 7.11 51.92
CA PRO A 653 -3.69 7.67 52.81
C PRO A 653 -3.80 9.20 52.88
N SER A 654 -3.63 9.75 54.08
CA SER A 654 -3.73 11.19 54.34
C SER A 654 -2.37 11.90 54.41
N SER A 655 -1.36 11.36 53.70
CA SER A 655 0.04 11.80 53.77
C SER A 655 0.37 13.02 52.90
N GLY A 656 -0.56 13.44 52.03
CA GLY A 656 -0.40 14.54 51.09
C GLY A 656 -1.05 14.25 49.75
N PHE A 657 -1.45 15.28 49.00
CA PHE A 657 -2.11 15.11 47.69
C PHE A 657 -1.22 14.50 46.60
N GLN A 658 0.08 14.45 46.82
CA GLN A 658 1.05 13.86 45.90
C GLN A 658 1.82 12.68 46.54
N SER A 659 1.34 12.18 47.68
CA SER A 659 1.94 11.06 48.41
C SER A 659 1.06 9.83 48.24
N PHE A 660 1.29 9.09 47.16
CA PHE A 660 0.43 7.99 46.73
C PHE A 660 0.81 6.65 47.37
N GLU A 661 -0.21 5.84 47.64
CA GLU A 661 -0.08 4.43 48.01
C GLU A 661 -1.00 3.56 47.15
N ASP A 662 -0.64 2.28 47.01
CA ASP A 662 -1.45 1.32 46.28
C ASP A 662 -2.53 0.72 47.21
N LEU A 663 -3.78 0.82 46.80
CA LEU A 663 -4.91 0.16 47.44
C LEU A 663 -5.27 -1.08 46.63
N PHE A 664 -5.33 -2.24 47.28
CA PHE A 664 -5.56 -3.52 46.61
C PHE A 664 -6.88 -4.15 47.04
N TRP A 665 -7.68 -4.50 46.04
CA TRP A 665 -8.78 -5.46 46.16
C TRP A 665 -8.31 -6.80 45.65
N THR A 666 -7.91 -7.65 46.60
CA THR A 666 -7.22 -8.90 46.30
C THR A 666 -8.18 -10.07 46.09
N SER A 667 -7.72 -11.04 45.30
CA SER A 667 -8.39 -12.33 45.07
C SER A 667 -9.86 -12.19 44.66
N VAL A 668 -10.15 -11.21 43.80
CA VAL A 668 -11.46 -11.00 43.20
C VAL A 668 -11.69 -12.08 42.18
N ASN A 669 -12.64 -12.97 42.43
CA ASN A 669 -12.99 -14.00 41.48
C ASN A 669 -13.75 -13.38 40.30
N ILE A 670 -13.11 -13.27 39.14
CA ILE A 670 -13.70 -12.70 37.93
C ILE A 670 -13.91 -13.81 36.89
N GLN A 671 -15.16 -13.98 36.50
CA GLN A 671 -15.56 -14.95 35.48
C GLN A 671 -15.34 -14.38 34.07
N PRO A 672 -15.24 -15.21 33.03
CA PRO A 672 -15.13 -14.72 31.66
C PRO A 672 -16.26 -13.78 31.25
N GLY A 673 -15.94 -12.78 30.44
CA GLY A 673 -16.87 -11.79 29.93
C GLY A 673 -16.31 -10.37 29.96
N ASP A 674 -17.15 -9.43 29.54
CA ASP A 674 -16.81 -8.02 29.46
C ASP A 674 -17.23 -7.28 30.73
N TYR A 675 -16.34 -6.45 31.26
CA TYR A 675 -16.50 -5.77 32.54
C TYR A 675 -16.27 -4.27 32.42
N ILE A 676 -16.89 -3.57 33.37
CA ILE A 676 -16.62 -2.18 33.71
C ILE A 676 -16.14 -2.15 35.16
N LEU A 677 -14.90 -1.70 35.38
CA LEU A 677 -14.39 -1.34 36.70
C LEU A 677 -14.69 0.14 36.94
N LYS A 678 -15.46 0.45 37.96
CA LYS A 678 -15.79 1.82 38.35
C LYS A 678 -15.04 2.19 39.63
N ILE A 679 -14.23 3.24 39.57
CA ILE A 679 -13.55 3.83 40.72
C ILE A 679 -14.32 5.09 41.11
N TYR A 680 -14.84 5.09 42.33
CA TYR A 680 -15.78 6.09 42.83
C TYR A 680 -15.20 6.81 44.05
N SER A 681 -15.14 8.13 44.00
CA SER A 681 -14.73 8.98 45.12
C SER A 681 -15.89 9.12 46.11
N LYS A 682 -15.81 8.41 47.24
CA LYS A 682 -16.94 8.36 48.20
C LYS A 682 -17.05 9.62 49.05
N THR A 683 -15.93 10.28 49.32
CA THR A 683 -15.84 11.39 50.27
C THR A 683 -15.14 12.63 49.74
N GLY A 684 -14.73 12.61 48.47
CA GLY A 684 -14.01 13.70 47.82
C GLY A 684 -12.60 13.95 48.36
N SER A 685 -11.94 14.97 47.81
CA SER A 685 -10.57 15.39 48.16
C SER A 685 -9.55 14.25 48.08
N THR A 686 -9.61 13.46 47.01
CA THR A 686 -8.67 12.37 46.72
C THR A 686 -8.03 12.56 45.35
N ASN A 687 -6.80 12.12 45.20
CA ASN A 687 -6.11 12.05 43.92
C ASN A 687 -5.91 10.59 43.52
N VAL A 688 -6.04 10.27 42.23
CA VAL A 688 -5.72 8.95 41.68
C VAL A 688 -4.84 9.10 40.45
N CYS A 689 -3.77 8.32 40.36
CA CYS A 689 -2.84 8.40 39.23
C CYS A 689 -2.86 7.16 38.33
N SER A 690 -3.22 5.99 38.85
CA SER A 690 -3.27 4.75 38.06
C SER A 690 -4.24 3.73 38.63
N VAL A 691 -4.72 2.85 37.76
CA VAL A 691 -5.65 1.76 38.07
C VAL A 691 -5.16 0.50 37.36
N ALA A 692 -5.26 -0.69 37.96
CA ALA A 692 -4.85 -1.94 37.33
C ALA A 692 -5.73 -3.13 37.70
N VAL A 693 -5.79 -4.13 36.83
CA VAL A 693 -6.34 -5.46 37.10
C VAL A 693 -5.24 -6.48 36.81
N LEU A 694 -4.80 -7.19 37.82
CA LEU A 694 -3.64 -8.07 37.82
C LEU A 694 -4.06 -9.51 38.13
N THR A 695 -3.35 -10.51 37.62
CA THR A 695 -3.56 -11.91 38.03
C THR A 695 -3.11 -12.10 39.48
N SER A 696 -3.95 -12.69 40.34
CA SER A 696 -3.62 -12.90 41.75
C SER A 696 -2.53 -13.97 41.90
N GLY A 697 -1.58 -13.77 42.84
CA GLY A 697 -0.53 -14.75 43.14
C GLY A 697 0.78 -14.64 42.34
N VAL A 698 0.88 -13.70 41.40
CA VAL A 698 2.17 -13.18 40.93
C VAL A 698 2.65 -12.18 41.99
N ASP A 699 3.91 -12.20 42.42
CA ASP A 699 4.43 -11.43 43.57
C ASP A 699 4.13 -9.91 43.49
N ASN A 700 2.93 -9.51 43.93
CA ASN A 700 2.42 -8.12 43.88
C ASN A 700 2.86 -7.27 45.09
N ASN A 701 3.64 -7.85 46.01
CA ASN A 701 4.04 -7.22 47.26
C ASN A 701 5.34 -6.44 47.13
N GLY A 702 5.26 -5.19 46.63
CA GLY A 702 6.01 -4.00 47.11
C GLY A 702 7.53 -4.03 47.41
N GLY A 703 8.26 -5.11 47.15
CA GLY A 703 9.73 -5.14 47.19
C GLY A 703 10.24 -4.75 45.81
N GLY A 704 11.17 -3.78 45.75
CA GLY A 704 11.79 -3.35 44.51
C GLY A 704 12.22 -4.54 43.63
N PRO A 705 12.29 -4.33 42.30
CA PRO A 705 12.44 -5.40 41.33
C PRO A 705 13.58 -6.33 41.76
N PRO A 706 13.38 -7.66 41.78
CA PRO A 706 14.45 -8.59 42.08
C PRO A 706 15.63 -8.31 41.14
N PRO A 707 16.88 -8.54 41.58
CA PRO A 707 18.05 -8.30 40.73
C PRO A 707 17.87 -9.05 39.41
N PHE A 708 17.84 -8.24 38.35
CA PHE A 708 17.56 -8.60 36.96
C PHE A 708 18.35 -9.83 36.51
N ASN A 709 17.63 -10.91 36.19
CA ASN A 709 18.15 -11.96 35.32
C ASN A 709 17.69 -11.63 33.90
N ILE A 710 18.67 -11.46 33.02
CA ILE A 710 18.51 -11.05 31.63
C ILE A 710 17.75 -12.17 30.88
N GLY A 711 16.45 -11.95 30.69
CA GLY A 711 15.52 -12.88 30.08
C GLY A 711 14.09 -12.53 30.45
N SER A 712 13.59 -11.39 29.97
CA SER A 712 12.23 -10.91 30.24
C SER A 712 11.21 -11.89 29.63
N GLN A 713 10.64 -12.75 30.48
CA GLN A 713 9.69 -13.79 30.11
C GLN A 713 8.27 -13.24 30.05
N VAL A 714 7.57 -13.54 28.97
CA VAL A 714 6.16 -13.20 28.75
C VAL A 714 5.31 -14.35 29.27
N THR A 715 4.30 -14.08 30.09
CA THR A 715 3.39 -15.13 30.60
C THR A 715 2.05 -15.11 29.85
N VAL A 716 1.35 -16.25 29.83
CA VAL A 716 0.03 -16.38 29.18
C VAL A 716 -1.06 -16.56 30.25
N PRO A 717 -2.18 -15.82 30.20
CA PRO A 717 -2.51 -14.75 29.24
C PRO A 717 -1.89 -13.40 29.64
N GLY A 718 -1.71 -12.50 28.66
CA GLY A 718 -1.40 -11.10 28.94
C GLY A 718 -1.16 -10.22 27.71
N PHE A 719 -1.03 -8.92 27.97
CA PHE A 719 -0.75 -7.88 26.97
C PHE A 719 0.54 -7.14 27.34
N TYR A 720 1.54 -7.23 26.47
CA TYR A 720 2.94 -6.88 26.78
C TYR A 720 3.51 -5.86 25.81
N SER A 721 4.39 -5.00 26.32
CA SER A 721 5.16 -4.07 25.51
C SER A 721 6.04 -4.83 24.51
N ALA A 722 6.17 -4.28 23.31
CA ALA A 722 7.05 -4.81 22.27
C ALA A 722 8.53 -4.83 22.69
N LEU A 723 8.91 -4.11 23.75
CA LEU A 723 10.27 -4.08 24.31
C LEU A 723 10.66 -5.33 25.11
N TYR A 724 9.76 -6.29 25.33
CA TYR A 724 10.06 -7.58 26.00
C TYR A 724 10.91 -8.54 25.15
N TYR A 725 11.49 -8.08 24.04
CA TYR A 725 12.30 -8.93 23.17
C TYR A 725 13.58 -9.42 23.89
N THR A 726 14.10 -10.55 23.44
CA THR A 726 15.29 -11.25 23.94
C THR A 726 16.54 -10.85 23.14
N GLU A 727 17.74 -11.20 23.64
CA GLU A 727 19.03 -10.87 23.03
C GLU A 727 19.24 -11.43 21.60
N GLY A 728 18.43 -12.40 21.16
CA GLY A 728 18.48 -12.93 19.79
C GLY A 728 17.84 -12.02 18.72
N SER A 729 17.33 -10.85 19.11
CA SER A 729 16.72 -9.89 18.20
C SER A 729 17.78 -9.18 17.36
N ILE A 730 17.48 -8.95 16.09
CA ILE A 730 18.40 -8.37 15.11
C ILE A 730 17.89 -6.99 14.73
N ASP A 731 18.76 -5.99 14.90
CA ASP A 731 18.59 -4.65 14.40
C ASP A 731 19.49 -4.45 13.17
N ASN A 732 18.94 -3.87 12.10
CA ASN A 732 19.67 -3.59 10.88
C ASN A 732 19.94 -2.09 10.71
N THR A 733 19.50 -1.23 11.63
CA THR A 733 19.86 0.19 11.57
C THR A 733 21.34 0.40 11.90
N PRO A 734 22.06 1.24 11.11
CA PRO A 734 23.49 1.48 11.35
C PRO A 734 23.79 2.20 12.67
N GLU A 735 22.85 2.99 13.16
CA GLU A 735 22.94 3.77 14.39
C GLU A 735 21.60 3.75 15.09
N ARG A 736 21.63 3.81 16.43
CA ARG A 736 20.41 3.82 17.24
C ARG A 736 19.61 5.11 17.05
N ILE A 737 18.38 5.00 16.59
CA ILE A 737 17.42 6.08 16.34
C ILE A 737 16.26 6.04 17.36
N GLY A 738 15.83 7.23 17.78
CA GLY A 738 14.63 7.43 18.60
C GLY A 738 14.91 8.08 19.95
N ASN A 739 13.84 8.47 20.65
CA ASN A 739 13.92 9.21 21.90
C ASN A 739 13.57 8.36 23.14
N CYS A 740 13.37 7.05 22.99
CA CYS A 740 13.08 6.19 24.13
C CYS A 740 14.34 6.02 25.01
N PRO A 741 14.31 6.41 26.30
CA PRO A 741 15.51 6.46 27.12
C PRO A 741 16.02 5.08 27.62
N TYR A 742 15.31 3.98 27.32
CA TYR A 742 15.56 2.66 27.94
C TYR A 742 16.04 1.59 26.95
N ARG A 743 16.79 0.61 27.50
CA ARG A 743 17.75 -0.31 26.88
C ARG A 743 18.90 0.36 26.10
N LYS A 744 19.83 0.98 26.84
CA LYS A 744 21.10 1.50 26.28
C LYS A 744 22.05 0.41 25.79
N ASP A 745 21.77 -0.84 26.14
CA ASP A 745 22.55 -2.04 25.89
C ASP A 745 22.09 -2.83 24.66
N THR A 746 20.97 -2.45 24.02
CA THR A 746 20.52 -3.09 22.78
C THR A 746 20.57 -2.11 21.61
N SER A 747 20.81 -2.64 20.41
CA SER A 747 20.77 -1.85 19.18
C SER A 747 19.36 -1.34 18.88
N ILE A 748 18.31 -2.14 19.15
CA ILE A 748 16.92 -1.91 18.74
C ILE A 748 16.43 -0.46 18.96
N ASP A 749 15.97 0.12 17.86
CA ASP A 749 15.39 1.45 17.79
C ASP A 749 14.02 1.55 18.44
N ALA A 750 13.83 2.63 19.21
CA ALA A 750 12.62 2.81 20.00
C ALA A 750 12.23 4.28 20.22
N ASN A 751 10.93 4.55 20.19
CA ASN A 751 10.36 5.87 20.35
C ASN A 751 9.29 5.87 21.46
N VAL A 752 9.11 7.00 22.16
CA VAL A 752 8.05 7.12 23.17
C VAL A 752 6.68 7.02 22.50
N VAL A 753 5.76 6.23 23.08
CA VAL A 753 4.42 6.01 22.52
C VAL A 753 3.39 6.97 23.10
N SER A 754 2.55 7.54 22.24
CA SER A 754 1.41 8.37 22.65
C SER A 754 0.10 7.58 22.74
N ASP A 755 -0.04 6.48 22.00
CA ASP A 755 -1.24 5.63 21.94
C ASP A 755 -1.64 5.06 23.31
N SER A 756 -2.89 5.30 23.69
CA SER A 756 -3.45 4.94 24.99
C SER A 756 -3.58 3.43 25.19
N VAL A 757 -3.76 2.65 24.12
CA VAL A 757 -3.80 1.18 24.19
C VAL A 757 -2.40 0.64 24.42
N CYS A 758 -1.39 1.16 23.71
CA CYS A 758 0.01 0.79 23.91
C CYS A 758 0.51 1.12 25.33
N LYS A 759 -0.01 2.20 25.94
CA LYS A 759 0.27 2.53 27.36
C LYS A 759 -0.35 1.56 28.36
N GLN A 760 -1.31 0.74 27.95
CA GLN A 760 -1.88 -0.30 28.82
C GLN A 760 -1.05 -1.58 28.84
N ALA A 761 -0.08 -1.72 27.94
CA ALA A 761 0.76 -2.89 27.84
C ALA A 761 1.68 -3.01 29.05
N THR A 762 1.74 -4.23 29.62
CA THR A 762 2.66 -4.56 30.70
C THR A 762 4.08 -4.22 30.27
N THR A 763 4.77 -3.41 31.07
CA THR A 763 6.12 -2.89 30.82
C THR A 763 6.91 -2.88 32.11
N GLU A 764 8.16 -3.33 32.07
CA GLU A 764 9.14 -3.10 33.14
C GLU A 764 9.82 -1.74 32.99
N PHE A 765 9.59 -1.05 31.86
CA PHE A 765 10.25 0.20 31.51
C PHE A 765 9.47 1.41 32.01
N ALA A 766 10.19 2.37 32.59
CA ALA A 766 9.67 3.62 33.14
C ALA A 766 8.88 4.49 32.15
N GLN A 767 9.06 4.26 30.84
CA GLN A 767 8.32 4.95 29.80
C GLN A 767 7.77 3.91 28.83
N HIS A 768 6.52 4.10 28.43
CA HIS A 768 5.95 3.31 27.35
C HIS A 768 6.61 3.75 26.05
N CYS A 769 7.29 2.80 25.43
CA CYS A 769 7.92 2.98 24.14
C CYS A 769 7.47 1.91 23.17
N THR A 770 7.61 2.22 21.90
CA THR A 770 7.43 1.29 20.79
C THR A 770 8.77 0.94 20.20
N VAL A 771 8.91 -0.28 19.67
CA VAL A 771 9.94 -0.55 18.68
C VAL A 771 9.58 0.26 17.44
N SER A 772 10.51 1.05 16.95
CA SER A 772 10.30 2.06 15.90
C SER A 772 11.46 2.07 14.92
N PHE A 773 11.31 2.81 13.82
CA PHE A 773 12.37 2.96 12.80
C PHE A 773 12.89 1.63 12.22
N THR A 774 12.10 0.57 12.31
CA THR A 774 12.53 -0.77 11.91
C THR A 774 12.99 -0.79 10.45
N GLU A 775 14.03 -1.52 10.10
CA GLU A 775 14.47 -1.72 8.72
C GLU A 775 14.03 -3.09 8.16
N PRO A 776 14.07 -3.27 6.83
CA PRO A 776 13.79 -4.56 6.22
C PRO A 776 14.63 -5.69 6.82
N ASN A 777 13.96 -6.79 7.12
CA ASN A 777 14.50 -8.03 7.71
C ASN A 777 15.01 -7.91 9.15
N GLU A 778 14.67 -6.84 9.87
CA GLU A 778 14.85 -6.83 11.31
C GLU A 778 13.97 -7.86 12.00
N THR A 779 14.43 -8.36 13.14
CA THR A 779 13.73 -9.41 13.87
C THR A 779 13.67 -9.15 15.36
N LEU A 780 12.50 -9.38 15.96
CA LEU A 780 12.29 -9.38 17.41
C LEU A 780 11.93 -10.80 17.84
N ILE A 781 12.57 -11.28 18.90
CA ILE A 781 12.33 -12.62 19.45
C ILE A 781 11.81 -12.49 20.87
N TYR A 782 10.65 -13.06 21.15
CA TYR A 782 10.01 -13.06 22.46
C TYR A 782 10.01 -14.47 23.05
N ALA A 783 10.40 -14.60 24.31
CA ALA A 783 10.27 -15.85 25.07
C ALA A 783 8.95 -15.85 25.84
N ILE A 784 8.14 -16.87 25.61
CA ILE A 784 6.79 -17.00 26.17
C ILE A 784 6.75 -18.24 27.05
N GLU A 785 6.37 -18.09 28.31
CA GLU A 785 6.09 -19.18 29.22
C GLU A 785 4.59 -19.44 29.29
N ASN A 786 4.21 -20.65 28.88
CA ASN A 786 2.81 -21.08 28.95
C ASN A 786 2.60 -21.81 30.27
N TYR A 787 2.07 -21.08 31.26
CA TYR A 787 1.70 -21.63 32.56
C TYR A 787 0.36 -22.36 32.57
N THR A 788 -0.34 -22.40 31.44
CA THR A 788 -1.65 -23.01 31.35
C THR A 788 -1.56 -24.41 30.74
N GLU A 789 -2.30 -25.38 31.27
CA GLU A 789 -2.46 -26.71 30.66
C GLU A 789 -3.23 -26.67 29.31
N LYS A 790 -3.49 -25.47 28.77
CA LYS A 790 -4.32 -25.27 27.59
C LYS A 790 -3.53 -25.47 26.31
N ALA A 791 -4.20 -26.12 25.37
CA ALA A 791 -3.63 -26.46 24.08
C ALA A 791 -3.73 -25.33 23.04
N SER A 792 -4.41 -24.19 23.27
CA SER A 792 -4.61 -23.17 22.22
C SER A 792 -4.41 -21.72 22.69
N LEU A 793 -3.80 -20.89 21.84
CA LEU A 793 -3.57 -19.45 22.07
C LEU A 793 -4.32 -18.58 21.06
N LYS A 794 -4.68 -17.35 21.46
CA LYS A 794 -4.98 -16.25 20.55
C LYS A 794 -3.87 -15.21 20.63
N VAL A 795 -3.41 -14.70 19.48
CA VAL A 795 -2.30 -13.74 19.43
C VAL A 795 -2.70 -12.51 18.64
N THR A 796 -2.40 -11.33 19.19
CA THR A 796 -2.67 -10.03 18.58
C THR A 796 -1.42 -9.14 18.60
N LEU A 797 -1.27 -8.24 17.63
CA LEU A 797 -0.24 -7.21 17.59
C LEU A 797 -0.89 -5.83 17.53
N ARG A 798 -0.30 -4.83 18.20
CA ARG A 798 -0.66 -3.42 18.10
C ARG A 798 0.45 -2.68 17.35
N VAL A 799 0.18 -2.29 16.10
CA VAL A 799 1.17 -1.77 15.14
C VAL A 799 0.71 -0.49 14.47
N ALA A 800 1.63 0.39 14.13
CA ALA A 800 1.39 1.57 13.30
C ALA A 800 2.38 1.62 12.14
N SER A 801 1.95 2.14 10.99
CA SER A 801 2.84 2.40 9.87
C SER A 801 2.26 3.47 8.95
N PHE A 802 3.13 4.21 8.27
CA PHE A 802 2.69 5.25 7.34
C PHE A 802 2.02 4.68 6.08
N ARG A 803 2.57 3.58 5.55
CA ARG A 803 1.99 2.81 4.43
C ARG A 803 1.76 1.38 4.88
N SER A 804 1.00 0.60 4.12
CA SER A 804 0.90 -0.84 4.40
C SER A 804 2.29 -1.47 4.30
N ARG A 805 2.66 -2.23 5.33
CA ARG A 805 3.94 -2.92 5.49
C ARG A 805 3.69 -4.35 5.93
N ASP A 806 4.50 -5.27 5.44
CA ASP A 806 4.36 -6.69 5.75
C ASP A 806 5.25 -7.07 6.94
N LEU A 807 4.68 -7.84 7.86
CA LEU A 807 5.40 -8.50 8.96
C LEU A 807 5.18 -10.01 8.87
N ARG A 808 6.24 -10.80 9.08
CA ARG A 808 6.14 -12.25 9.26
C ARG A 808 6.26 -12.60 10.73
N ILE A 809 5.27 -13.31 11.26
CA ILE A 809 5.28 -13.80 12.63
C ILE A 809 5.38 -15.32 12.61
N GLU A 810 6.27 -15.85 13.43
CA GLU A 810 6.53 -17.27 13.57
C GLU A 810 6.47 -17.66 15.03
N LEU A 811 5.77 -18.74 15.34
CA LEU A 811 5.70 -19.31 16.68
C LEU A 811 6.45 -20.65 16.68
N PHE A 812 7.35 -20.82 17.64
CA PHE A 812 8.20 -22.01 17.79
C PHE A 812 8.06 -22.60 19.18
N THR A 813 8.33 -23.90 19.30
CA THR A 813 8.66 -24.52 20.59
C THR A 813 9.98 -23.95 21.12
N ALA A 814 10.16 -23.80 22.45
CA ALA A 814 11.36 -23.20 23.06
C ALA A 814 12.71 -23.75 22.59
N ASN A 815 12.76 -25.00 22.09
CA ASN A 815 13.99 -25.58 21.55
C ASN A 815 14.38 -25.02 20.17
N GLY A 816 13.58 -24.14 19.56
CA GLY A 816 13.79 -23.56 18.24
C GLY A 816 13.68 -24.55 17.05
N LEU A 817 13.48 -25.84 17.33
CA LEU A 817 13.56 -26.91 16.33
C LEU A 817 12.29 -27.11 15.50
N SER A 818 11.13 -26.60 15.95
CA SER A 818 9.87 -26.77 15.24
C SER A 818 9.04 -25.50 15.21
N THR A 819 8.70 -25.06 14.00
CA THR A 819 7.72 -24.01 13.76
C THR A 819 6.32 -24.57 13.96
N LEU A 820 5.61 -24.03 14.95
CA LEU A 820 4.21 -24.37 15.23
C LEU A 820 3.26 -23.67 14.27
N ALA A 821 3.55 -22.40 13.95
CA ALA A 821 2.88 -21.67 12.89
C ALA A 821 3.72 -20.52 12.34
N SER A 822 3.37 -20.11 11.13
CA SER A 822 3.88 -18.89 10.51
C SER A 822 2.73 -18.15 9.83
N LYS A 823 2.69 -16.83 9.96
CA LYS A 823 1.72 -15.97 9.30
C LYS A 823 2.40 -14.67 8.86
N THR A 824 2.19 -14.29 7.61
CA THR A 824 2.51 -12.94 7.15
C THR A 824 1.24 -12.08 7.22
N ILE A 825 1.35 -10.91 7.83
CA ILE A 825 0.29 -9.91 7.90
C ILE A 825 0.76 -8.62 7.26
N SER A 826 -0.20 -7.80 6.82
CA SER A 826 0.06 -6.43 6.37
C SER A 826 -0.56 -5.46 7.36
N THR A 827 0.19 -4.44 7.75
CA THR A 827 -0.38 -3.28 8.44
C THR A 827 -1.34 -2.53 7.52
N ILE A 828 -2.27 -1.77 8.09
CA ILE A 828 -3.26 -1.00 7.34
C ILE A 828 -2.61 0.18 6.61
N GLY A 829 -1.64 0.85 7.24
CA GLY A 829 -0.94 2.00 6.65
C GLY A 829 -1.78 3.27 6.68
N LYS A 830 -1.82 3.96 7.83
CA LYS A 830 -2.75 5.08 8.08
C LYS A 830 -2.15 6.47 7.82
N GLN A 831 -1.05 6.54 7.06
CA GLN A 831 -0.31 7.80 6.78
C GLN A 831 0.11 8.56 8.05
N ASP A 832 0.24 7.84 9.17
CA ASP A 832 0.69 8.37 10.45
C ASP A 832 1.40 7.24 11.22
N TRP A 833 2.53 7.59 11.84
CA TRP A 833 3.33 6.72 12.68
C TRP A 833 2.75 6.52 14.09
N ASN A 834 1.79 7.36 14.47
CA ASN A 834 1.18 7.37 15.80
C ASN A 834 -0.25 6.81 15.82
N VAL A 835 -0.79 6.41 14.66
CA VAL A 835 -2.12 5.79 14.59
C VAL A 835 -1.98 4.29 14.51
N TYR A 836 -2.22 3.62 15.64
CA TYR A 836 -2.04 2.18 15.78
C TYR A 836 -3.32 1.41 15.44
N ASP A 837 -3.12 0.20 14.96
CA ASP A 837 -4.13 -0.81 14.69
C ASP A 837 -3.83 -2.09 15.44
N THR A 838 -4.88 -2.78 15.90
CA THR A 838 -4.76 -4.11 16.51
C THR A 838 -5.07 -5.16 15.46
N ILE A 839 -4.09 -6.01 15.18
CA ILE A 839 -4.18 -7.08 14.18
C ILE A 839 -4.19 -8.42 14.89
N THR A 840 -5.26 -9.20 14.70
CA THR A 840 -5.32 -10.58 15.20
C THR A 840 -4.54 -11.52 14.27
N LEU A 841 -3.47 -12.12 14.81
CA LEU A 841 -2.65 -13.08 14.08
C LEU A 841 -3.33 -14.46 14.04
N TRP A 842 -3.71 -14.97 15.20
CA TRP A 842 -4.43 -16.24 15.31
C TRP A 842 -5.56 -16.04 16.32
N ASP A 843 -6.79 -16.37 15.93
CA ASP A 843 -7.92 -16.41 16.86
C ASP A 843 -7.91 -17.68 17.73
N SER A 844 -7.22 -18.72 17.27
CA SER A 844 -6.93 -19.96 18.00
C SER A 844 -5.83 -20.74 17.29
N ILE A 845 -4.67 -20.91 17.92
CA ILE A 845 -3.56 -21.75 17.45
C ILE A 845 -3.24 -22.83 18.47
N ASN A 846 -3.21 -24.10 18.05
CA ASN A 846 -2.87 -25.20 18.95
C ASN A 846 -1.35 -25.26 19.22
N VAL A 847 -0.94 -25.11 20.47
CA VAL A 847 0.46 -25.14 20.93
C VAL A 847 0.80 -26.40 21.73
N GLY A 848 -0.15 -27.32 21.90
CA GLY A 848 0.02 -28.55 22.68
C GLY A 848 0.34 -28.29 24.16
N SER A 849 1.02 -29.22 24.81
CA SER A 849 1.52 -29.08 26.19
C SER A 849 2.90 -28.41 26.26
N ALA A 850 3.25 -27.58 25.28
CA ALA A 850 4.55 -26.92 25.25
C ALA A 850 4.63 -25.89 26.37
N GLY A 851 5.45 -26.17 27.40
CA GLY A 851 5.61 -25.28 28.56
C GLY A 851 6.31 -23.96 28.24
N SER A 852 7.13 -23.91 27.19
CA SER A 852 7.77 -22.67 26.73
C SER A 852 7.76 -22.58 25.20
N LEU A 853 7.49 -21.38 24.71
CA LEU A 853 7.34 -21.01 23.31
C LEU A 853 8.26 -19.81 23.00
N GLN A 854 8.55 -19.64 21.71
CA GLN A 854 9.19 -18.43 21.21
C GLN A 854 8.36 -17.84 20.08
N MET A 855 8.17 -16.53 20.10
CA MET A 855 7.56 -15.80 18.99
C MET A 855 8.62 -14.93 18.32
N LYS A 856 8.80 -15.09 17.01
CA LYS A 856 9.65 -14.24 16.20
C LYS A 856 8.79 -13.34 15.32
N VAL A 857 9.04 -12.04 15.37
CA VAL A 857 8.44 -11.05 14.47
C VAL A 857 9.53 -10.56 13.53
N THR A 858 9.31 -10.63 12.22
CA THR A 858 10.24 -10.17 11.18
C THR A 858 9.61 -9.04 10.38
N PHE A 859 10.26 -7.88 10.32
CA PHE A 859 9.78 -6.71 9.59
C PHE A 859 10.21 -6.80 8.11
N LEU A 860 9.39 -7.42 7.26
CA LEU A 860 9.79 -7.72 5.87
C LEU A 860 10.07 -6.46 5.04
N ASN A 861 9.39 -5.36 5.35
CA ASN A 861 9.57 -4.07 4.66
C ASN A 861 10.15 -2.96 5.54
N GLY A 862 10.49 -3.26 6.79
CA GLY A 862 10.77 -2.25 7.80
C GLY A 862 9.61 -1.27 7.97
N GLN A 863 9.93 -0.10 8.49
CA GLN A 863 9.06 1.06 8.59
C GLN A 863 7.72 0.74 9.26
N VAL A 864 7.77 0.04 10.39
CA VAL A 864 6.63 -0.27 11.26
C VAL A 864 6.98 0.11 12.70
N ASN A 865 6.05 0.76 13.39
CA ASN A 865 6.09 0.88 14.83
C ASN A 865 5.32 -0.29 15.44
N LEU A 866 5.98 -1.14 16.22
CA LEU A 866 5.35 -2.20 17.01
C LEU A 866 5.35 -1.77 18.47
N CYS A 867 4.18 -1.59 19.06
CA CYS A 867 4.09 -1.10 20.44
C CYS A 867 3.85 -2.20 21.46
N ALA A 868 3.02 -3.18 21.12
CA ALA A 868 2.56 -4.19 22.05
C ALA A 868 2.06 -5.44 21.31
N PHE A 869 1.96 -6.54 22.04
CA PHE A 869 1.35 -7.77 21.59
C PHE A 869 0.56 -8.42 22.72
N GLY A 870 -0.56 -9.06 22.36
CA GLY A 870 -1.41 -9.81 23.27
C GLY A 870 -1.35 -11.31 23.00
N ILE A 871 -1.32 -12.11 24.06
CA ILE A 871 -1.39 -13.57 24.01
C ILE A 871 -2.45 -14.02 25.01
N GLU A 872 -3.50 -14.71 24.55
CA GLU A 872 -4.68 -15.13 25.32
C GLU A 872 -4.93 -16.64 25.30
#